data_AF-A0A916N7F6-F1
#
_entry.id   AF-A0A916N7F6-F1
#
_cell.length_a   1.000
_cell.length_b   1.000
_cell.length_c   1.000
_cell.angle_alpha   90.00
_cell.angle_beta   90.00
_cell.angle_gamma   90.00
#
_symmetry.space_group_name_H-M   'P 1'
#
loop_
_entity.id
_entity.type
_entity.pdbx_description
1 polymer ?
#
loop_
_entity_poly.entity_id
_entity_poly.type
_entity_poly.pdbx_seq_one_letter_code
_entity_poly.pdbx_strand_id
1 'polypeptide(L)'
;MWVALVLVSTIFMAYEASKIELSYQFARILPSSDPVEKEYQDFRKLFGEDGSVMVIGWQDPQIFELNQFRDWCKLTQRIKDTHGIKNVLSIANLQKVVKNDSLKSFQFEPALKKIPETQAEVDSAKKEIYNLPFYEGLVINPETNATLLVITFNDKDLNSKRRLTIVDDIETMSEEFAVKYNVDLHYSGMPYIRTVNMKKISGEMELFMGLAVFVTLVILWAFFRSFRLTLLSITVVLIGVIFSVGLLHLFGYKITALTGLIPPLLIVIGVPNCVFLINKYQAELVSGRSKDEAILEMVKKIGLSTFLANMTTAIGFGVFYFTNSSLLVEFGVVAAISVMVTYALCLILLPITLHYMSVPKPRHLKHLDGKWASGFLKKVNYLVHHKRKEIYLAMVVLIIISAVGMTKIKAIGYVVDDLPKKDVVYTDLRFFEKNFHGVLPFEVMIDTKKPNGIFGDQAQALYKIKALQTEMAKFPEFSKPISIVEASRFLYQSYRGGDRKYYALPGVLELSKLTGYIQDKDGASSQLNSFLSKDKGITRVSFQMADVGSEKIKELMLKIRPKVDSIFSPEQYKVSLTGHSLVFLKSNDYLLSNLYESLLIAILLIAIVGMVLFRSIPIILLSKLPCLIPLALTAGIMGYFGIYFKPTTILIFSITFGIASDGTVYFLTRYRQEIYEKGLTPSQAVTESIFGTGLSMIYTAVILFCGFIIFAASSFGGTAAMGVMVSITLLVAMCTNLILLPALLLSIAKRQGKNVKPS
;
A
#
# COMPACT_ATOMS: atom_id res chain seq x y z
N MET A 1 -2.42 -18.38 38.88
CA MET A 1 -1.81 -19.11 37.74
C MET A 1 -2.08 -18.40 36.40
N TRP A 2 -3.31 -18.32 35.91
CA TRP A 2 -3.63 -17.71 34.60
C TRP A 2 -3.13 -16.27 34.40
N VAL A 3 -3.29 -15.39 35.40
CA VAL A 3 -2.78 -14.02 35.34
C VAL A 3 -1.25 -13.99 35.22
N ALA A 4 -0.54 -14.86 35.95
CA ALA A 4 0.91 -14.95 35.87
C ALA A 4 1.37 -15.44 34.49
N LEU A 5 0.65 -16.42 33.90
CA LEU A 5 0.91 -16.90 32.54
C LEU A 5 0.71 -15.79 31.50
N VAL A 6 -0.39 -15.02 31.60
CA VAL A 6 -0.62 -13.86 30.73
C VAL A 6 0.47 -12.81 30.93
N LEU A 7 0.88 -12.52 32.16
CA LEU A 7 1.92 -11.53 32.43
C LEU A 7 3.29 -11.94 31.88
N VAL A 8 3.72 -13.19 32.08
CA VAL A 8 4.98 -13.72 31.53
C VAL A 8 4.97 -13.73 30.01
N SER A 9 3.89 -14.22 29.40
CA SER A 9 3.75 -14.20 27.93
C SER A 9 3.71 -12.78 27.39
N THR A 10 3.07 -11.82 28.08
CA THR A 10 3.07 -10.40 27.69
C THR A 10 4.49 -9.82 27.75
N ILE A 11 5.27 -10.12 28.78
CA ILE A 11 6.66 -9.66 28.89
C ILE A 11 7.50 -10.24 27.75
N PHE A 12 7.35 -11.54 27.46
CA PHE A 12 8.04 -12.18 26.34
C PHE A 12 7.66 -11.53 25.00
N MET A 13 6.37 -11.32 24.74
CA MET A 13 5.90 -10.69 23.51
C MET A 13 6.32 -9.21 23.43
N ALA A 14 6.39 -8.49 24.55
CA ALA A 14 6.90 -7.12 24.59
C ALA A 14 8.39 -7.06 24.27
N TYR A 15 9.17 -8.03 24.76
CA TYR A 15 10.58 -8.15 24.40
C TYR A 15 10.77 -8.43 22.91
N GLU A 16 9.99 -9.34 22.33
CA GLU A 16 10.01 -9.60 20.88
C GLU A 16 9.52 -8.39 20.07
N ALA A 17 8.48 -7.70 20.54
CA ALA A 17 7.99 -6.48 19.91
C ALA A 17 9.05 -5.36 19.89
N SER A 18 9.92 -5.27 20.91
CA SER A 18 10.99 -4.26 20.97
C SER A 18 12.07 -4.42 19.88
N LYS A 19 12.16 -5.60 19.26
CA LYS A 19 13.12 -5.93 18.20
C LYS A 19 12.55 -5.72 16.79
N ILE A 20 11.29 -5.31 16.66
CA ILE A 20 10.65 -5.19 15.37
C ILE A 20 11.34 -4.13 14.50
N GLU A 21 11.55 -4.46 13.23
CA GLU A 21 12.16 -3.55 12.26
C GLU A 21 11.13 -2.97 11.28
N LEU A 22 11.34 -1.72 10.87
CA LEU A 22 10.65 -1.13 9.72
C LEU A 22 11.20 -1.73 8.42
N SER A 23 10.32 -1.98 7.44
CA SER A 23 10.71 -2.46 6.12
C SER A 23 11.17 -1.34 5.19
N TYR A 24 12.48 -1.21 4.96
CA TYR A 24 13.02 -0.18 4.06
C TYR A 24 12.92 -0.51 2.56
N GLN A 25 12.41 -1.70 2.22
CA GLN A 25 12.22 -2.18 0.85
C GLN A 25 10.78 -1.90 0.38
N PHE A 26 10.61 -1.72 -0.94
CA PHE A 26 9.26 -1.67 -1.50
C PHE A 26 8.62 -3.05 -1.38
N ALA A 27 7.33 -3.10 -1.04
CA ALA A 27 6.63 -4.36 -0.84
C ALA A 27 6.54 -5.14 -2.15
N ARG A 28 6.91 -6.42 -2.12
CA ARG A 28 6.71 -7.32 -3.25
C ARG A 28 5.25 -7.75 -3.27
N ILE A 29 4.55 -7.38 -4.33
CA ILE A 29 3.15 -7.75 -4.53
C ILE A 29 3.06 -9.03 -5.37
N LEU A 30 3.91 -9.16 -6.38
CA LEU A 30 3.97 -10.34 -7.24
C LEU A 30 4.66 -11.53 -6.55
N PRO A 31 4.20 -12.76 -6.80
CA PRO A 31 4.91 -13.97 -6.39
C PRO A 31 6.27 -14.09 -7.08
N SER A 32 7.26 -14.67 -6.41
CA SER A 32 8.57 -14.99 -7.00
C SER A 32 8.48 -15.97 -8.19
N SER A 33 7.37 -16.69 -8.34
CA SER A 33 7.12 -17.60 -9.45
C SER A 33 6.62 -16.90 -10.72
N ASP A 34 6.10 -15.67 -10.62
CA ASP A 34 5.51 -14.93 -11.74
C ASP A 34 6.57 -14.61 -12.81
N PRO A 35 6.27 -14.78 -14.11
CA PRO A 35 7.21 -14.51 -15.18
C PRO A 35 7.74 -13.06 -15.20
N VAL A 36 6.90 -12.06 -14.91
CA VAL A 36 7.30 -10.64 -14.92
C VAL A 36 8.29 -10.35 -13.80
N GLU A 37 8.06 -10.93 -12.62
CA GLU A 37 8.99 -10.82 -11.50
C GLU A 37 10.32 -11.51 -11.82
N LYS A 38 10.30 -12.70 -12.45
CA LYS A 38 11.53 -13.38 -12.88
C LYS A 38 12.33 -12.56 -13.89
N GLU A 39 11.67 -12.01 -14.90
CA GLU A 39 12.33 -11.13 -15.88
C GLU A 39 12.96 -9.90 -15.22
N TYR A 40 12.27 -9.30 -14.25
CA TYR A 40 12.81 -8.17 -13.48
C TYR A 40 14.00 -8.58 -12.60
N GLN A 41 13.95 -9.74 -11.94
CA GLN A 41 15.06 -10.26 -11.16
C GLN A 41 16.28 -10.61 -12.01
N ASP A 42 16.07 -11.18 -13.20
CA ASP A 42 17.14 -11.50 -14.14
C ASP A 42 17.79 -10.23 -14.70
N PHE A 43 16.99 -9.20 -15.01
CA PHE A 43 17.50 -7.87 -15.35
C PHE A 43 18.38 -7.31 -14.23
N ARG A 44 17.91 -7.37 -12.98
CA ARG A 44 18.65 -6.88 -11.81
C ARG A 44 19.97 -7.59 -11.56
N LYS A 45 20.03 -8.91 -11.79
CA LYS A 45 21.27 -9.69 -11.68
C LYS A 45 22.31 -9.28 -12.71
N LEU A 46 21.88 -8.90 -13.91
CA LEU A 46 22.78 -8.52 -15.00
C LEU A 46 23.24 -7.06 -14.90
N PHE A 47 22.33 -6.13 -14.60
CA PHE A 47 22.55 -4.69 -14.72
C PHE A 47 22.51 -3.90 -13.40
N GLY A 48 22.19 -4.56 -12.27
CA GLY A 48 22.09 -3.94 -10.95
C GLY A 48 20.66 -3.51 -10.57
N GLU A 49 20.52 -2.88 -9.40
CA GLU A 49 19.25 -2.33 -8.93
C GLU A 49 18.78 -1.15 -9.80
N ASP A 50 17.55 -1.24 -10.26
CA ASP A 50 16.85 -0.12 -10.88
C ASP A 50 16.21 0.76 -9.78
N GLY A 51 16.25 2.08 -9.93
CA GLY A 51 15.74 3.02 -8.93
C GLY A 51 16.63 3.22 -7.70
N SER A 52 17.96 3.07 -7.81
CA SER A 52 18.93 3.53 -6.80
C SER A 52 19.19 5.05 -6.85
N VAL A 53 18.45 5.75 -7.69
CA VAL A 53 18.68 7.15 -8.06
C VAL A 53 17.66 8.05 -7.37
N MET A 54 18.18 9.04 -6.63
CA MET A 54 17.48 10.25 -6.21
C MET A 54 17.83 11.37 -7.17
N VAL A 55 16.91 12.29 -7.40
CA VAL A 55 17.14 13.45 -8.27
C VAL A 55 16.75 14.74 -7.55
N ILE A 56 17.55 15.78 -7.76
CA ILE A 56 17.24 17.15 -7.33
C ILE A 56 17.18 18.01 -8.60
N GLY A 57 16.06 18.67 -8.83
CA GLY A 57 15.81 19.46 -10.02
C GLY A 57 15.41 20.88 -9.67
N TRP A 58 15.86 21.83 -10.45
CA TRP A 58 15.47 23.23 -10.33
C TRP A 58 15.68 23.93 -11.67
N GLN A 59 15.12 25.13 -11.81
CA GLN A 59 15.22 25.92 -13.04
C GLN A 59 15.49 27.38 -12.69
N ASP A 60 16.45 27.98 -13.40
CA ASP A 60 16.77 29.39 -13.28
C ASP A 60 17.51 29.85 -14.54
N PRO A 61 17.06 30.92 -15.22
CA PRO A 61 17.82 31.52 -16.32
C PRO A 61 19.25 31.93 -15.93
N GLN A 62 19.49 32.21 -14.64
CA GLN A 62 20.78 32.65 -14.09
C GLN A 62 21.70 31.50 -13.69
N ILE A 63 21.37 30.24 -13.99
CA ILE A 63 22.16 29.05 -13.60
C ILE A 63 23.66 29.11 -13.94
N PHE A 64 24.03 29.85 -14.99
CA PHE A 64 25.42 30.06 -15.43
C PHE A 64 26.02 31.39 -14.93
N GLU A 65 25.43 32.04 -13.95
CA GLU A 65 26.06 33.13 -13.20
C GLU A 65 27.11 32.56 -12.24
N LEU A 66 28.24 33.27 -12.13
CA LEU A 66 29.43 32.79 -11.43
C LEU A 66 29.18 32.25 -10.02
N ASN A 67 28.46 33.01 -9.20
CA ASN A 67 28.23 32.65 -7.80
C ASN A 67 27.33 31.40 -7.69
N GLN A 68 26.24 31.39 -8.46
CA GLN A 68 25.26 30.31 -8.45
C GLN A 68 25.85 29.02 -9.00
N PHE A 69 26.53 29.07 -10.16
CA PHE A 69 27.19 27.92 -10.75
C PHE A 69 28.30 27.36 -9.86
N ARG A 70 29.13 28.23 -9.26
CA ARG A 70 30.20 27.82 -8.35
C ARG A 70 29.66 27.09 -7.12
N ASP A 71 28.62 27.63 -6.49
CA ASP A 71 28.05 26.99 -5.30
C ASP A 71 27.30 25.70 -5.65
N TRP A 72 26.72 25.61 -6.85
CA TRP A 72 26.19 24.35 -7.37
C TRP A 72 27.27 23.29 -7.58
N CYS A 73 28.47 23.66 -8.06
CA CYS A 73 29.62 22.77 -8.12
C CYS A 73 30.05 22.29 -6.74
N LYS A 74 30.11 23.19 -5.75
CA LYS A 74 30.46 22.83 -4.37
C LYS A 74 29.43 21.90 -3.74
N LEU A 75 28.13 22.16 -3.96
CA LEU A 75 27.05 21.30 -3.50
C LEU A 75 27.16 19.91 -4.11
N THR A 76 27.38 19.83 -5.43
CA THR A 76 27.59 18.56 -6.14
C THR A 76 28.73 17.76 -5.53
N GLN A 77 29.85 18.42 -5.19
CA GLN A 77 31.00 17.77 -4.55
C GLN A 77 30.71 17.33 -3.11
N ARG A 78 30.08 18.18 -2.29
CA ARG A 78 29.66 17.84 -0.92
C ARG A 78 28.77 16.60 -0.89
N ILE A 79 27.76 16.53 -1.77
CA ILE A 79 26.86 15.38 -1.88
C ILE A 79 27.62 14.12 -2.33
N LYS A 80 28.57 14.27 -3.27
CA LYS A 80 29.39 13.15 -3.75
C LYS A 80 30.28 12.56 -2.66
N ASP A 81 30.79 13.40 -1.77
CA ASP A 81 31.67 13.00 -0.67
C ASP A 81 30.88 12.42 0.53
N THR A 82 29.54 12.52 0.53
CA THR A 82 28.67 11.91 1.53
C THR A 82 28.77 10.38 1.50
N HIS A 83 29.06 9.78 2.65
CA HIS A 83 29.15 8.34 2.76
C HIS A 83 27.80 7.66 2.49
N GLY A 84 27.79 6.68 1.58
CA GLY A 84 26.59 5.98 1.14
C GLY A 84 26.13 6.38 -0.26
N ILE A 85 26.75 7.41 -0.84
CA ILE A 85 26.58 7.79 -2.24
C ILE A 85 27.64 7.10 -3.10
N LYS A 86 27.18 6.45 -4.18
CA LYS A 86 28.02 5.75 -5.17
C LYS A 86 28.55 6.72 -6.22
N ASN A 87 27.67 7.59 -6.71
CA ASN A 87 27.99 8.56 -7.74
C ASN A 87 27.00 9.73 -7.72
N VAL A 88 27.47 10.89 -8.20
CA VAL A 88 26.62 12.07 -8.44
C VAL A 88 26.90 12.56 -9.85
N LEU A 89 25.85 12.85 -10.63
CA LEU A 89 25.96 13.41 -11.96
C LEU A 89 25.16 14.71 -12.04
N SER A 90 25.81 15.82 -12.37
CA SER A 90 25.18 17.12 -12.61
C SER A 90 25.98 17.90 -13.66
N ILE A 91 25.48 19.05 -14.09
CA ILE A 91 26.21 19.96 -14.98
C ILE A 91 27.58 20.40 -14.44
N ALA A 92 27.84 20.22 -13.14
CA ALA A 92 29.11 20.58 -12.51
C ALA A 92 30.24 19.56 -12.73
N ASN A 93 29.93 18.31 -13.09
CA ASN A 93 30.91 17.22 -13.13
C ASN A 93 30.76 16.29 -14.34
N LEU A 94 30.18 16.79 -15.43
CA LEU A 94 30.03 16.05 -16.68
C LEU A 94 31.38 15.58 -17.20
N GLN A 95 31.39 14.41 -17.84
CA GLN A 95 32.57 13.90 -18.52
C GLN A 95 32.41 14.06 -20.03
N LYS A 96 33.46 14.52 -20.70
CA LYS A 96 33.63 14.44 -22.15
C LYS A 96 34.51 13.25 -22.50
N VAL A 97 34.33 12.70 -23.69
CA VAL A 97 35.25 11.71 -24.22
C VAL A 97 36.22 12.40 -25.16
N VAL A 98 37.50 12.10 -25.00
CA VAL A 98 38.57 12.60 -25.86
C VAL A 98 39.26 11.40 -26.50
N LYS A 99 39.51 11.51 -27.80
CA LYS A 99 40.25 10.51 -28.56
C LYS A 99 41.74 10.69 -28.33
N ASN A 100 42.42 9.64 -27.88
CA ASN A 100 43.87 9.58 -27.82
C ASN A 100 44.39 8.78 -29.03
N ASP A 101 44.94 9.48 -30.03
CA ASP A 101 45.46 8.86 -31.26
C ASP A 101 46.73 8.03 -31.00
N SER A 102 47.54 8.40 -30.01
CA SER A 102 48.80 7.71 -29.68
C SER A 102 48.55 6.35 -29.02
N LEU A 103 47.60 6.30 -28.09
CA LEU A 103 47.22 5.06 -27.39
C LEU A 103 46.10 4.29 -28.11
N LYS A 104 45.54 4.86 -29.18
CA LYS A 104 44.33 4.38 -29.85
C LYS A 104 43.24 4.03 -28.83
N SER A 105 42.93 4.97 -27.94
CA SER A 105 41.92 4.75 -26.92
C SER A 105 41.07 5.98 -26.65
N PHE A 106 39.94 5.77 -25.98
CA PHE A 106 39.06 6.83 -25.51
C PHE A 106 39.29 7.10 -24.03
N GLN A 107 39.56 8.36 -23.71
CA GLN A 107 39.77 8.83 -22.35
C GLN A 107 38.61 9.72 -21.92
N PHE A 108 38.13 9.53 -20.70
CA PHE A 108 37.09 10.37 -20.11
C PHE A 108 37.76 11.50 -19.34
N GLU A 109 37.53 12.73 -19.80
CA GLU A 109 38.01 13.92 -19.12
C GLU A 109 36.83 14.67 -18.50
N PRO A 110 37.00 15.30 -17.33
CA PRO A 110 36.01 16.25 -16.83
C PRO A 110 35.80 17.39 -17.83
N ALA A 111 34.54 17.70 -18.14
CA ALA A 111 34.16 18.89 -18.91
C ALA A 111 34.56 20.17 -18.15
N LEU A 112 34.52 20.14 -16.81
CA LEU A 112 35.12 21.14 -15.94
C LEU A 112 36.39 20.62 -15.28
N LYS A 113 37.54 21.22 -15.62
CA LYS A 113 38.85 20.88 -15.02
C LYS A 113 38.99 21.37 -13.58
N LYS A 114 38.41 22.53 -13.27
CA LYS A 114 38.38 23.15 -11.94
C LYS A 114 37.05 23.86 -11.74
N ILE A 115 36.69 24.14 -10.50
CA ILE A 115 35.54 24.99 -10.18
C ILE A 115 35.82 26.41 -10.71
N PRO A 116 34.91 27.02 -11.50
CA PRO A 116 35.16 28.32 -12.11
C PRO A 116 35.30 29.47 -11.10
N GLU A 117 36.31 30.30 -11.32
CA GLU A 117 36.62 31.48 -10.50
C GLU A 117 36.18 32.80 -11.15
N THR A 118 35.94 32.80 -12.46
CA THR A 118 35.49 33.98 -13.22
C THR A 118 34.30 33.65 -14.12
N GLN A 119 33.51 34.68 -14.48
CA GLN A 119 32.36 34.50 -15.37
C GLN A 119 32.76 33.95 -16.75
N ALA A 120 33.92 34.38 -17.27
CA ALA A 120 34.44 33.88 -18.54
C ALA A 120 34.71 32.35 -18.52
N GLU A 121 35.18 31.82 -17.39
CA GLU A 121 35.34 30.36 -17.22
C GLU A 121 33.99 29.64 -17.21
N VAL A 122 32.95 30.23 -16.60
CA VAL A 122 31.59 29.67 -16.61
C VAL A 122 30.98 29.73 -18.00
N ASP A 123 31.16 30.82 -18.75
CA ASP A 123 30.67 30.94 -20.12
C ASP A 123 31.35 29.92 -21.05
N SER A 124 32.63 29.63 -20.83
CA SER A 124 33.33 28.55 -21.51
C SER A 124 32.75 27.19 -21.15
N ALA A 125 32.54 26.92 -19.86
CA ALA A 125 31.92 25.69 -19.38
C ALA A 125 30.51 25.50 -19.94
N LYS A 126 29.70 26.56 -20.00
CA LYS A 126 28.35 26.57 -20.59
C LYS A 126 28.37 26.12 -22.05
N LYS A 127 29.30 26.65 -22.85
CA LYS A 127 29.46 26.24 -24.26
C LYS A 127 29.85 24.76 -24.37
N GLU A 128 30.75 24.30 -23.52
CA GLU A 128 31.20 22.91 -23.51
C GLU A 128 30.09 21.95 -23.10
N ILE A 129 29.32 22.28 -22.05
CA ILE A 129 28.16 21.51 -21.59
C ILE A 129 27.10 21.39 -22.69
N TYR A 130 26.73 22.50 -23.36
CA TYR A 130 25.76 22.47 -24.45
C TYR A 130 26.29 21.81 -25.74
N ASN A 131 27.60 21.57 -25.83
CA ASN A 131 28.18 20.78 -26.91
C ASN A 131 28.13 19.27 -26.65
N LEU A 132 27.50 18.81 -25.55
CA LEU A 132 27.36 17.41 -25.19
C LEU A 132 25.88 16.95 -25.23
N PRO A 133 25.30 16.65 -26.42
CA PRO A 133 23.91 16.22 -26.55
C PRO A 133 23.53 14.98 -25.75
N PHE A 134 24.50 14.14 -25.40
CA PHE A 134 24.32 12.97 -24.55
C PHE A 134 23.64 13.31 -23.21
N TYR A 135 23.93 14.48 -22.64
CA TYR A 135 23.41 14.89 -21.33
C TYR A 135 22.12 15.71 -21.41
N GLU A 136 21.71 16.15 -22.62
CA GLU A 136 20.48 16.92 -22.82
C GLU A 136 19.25 16.04 -22.58
N GLY A 137 18.38 16.45 -21.67
CA GLY A 137 17.23 15.67 -21.22
C GLY A 137 17.57 14.63 -20.15
N LEU A 138 18.83 14.52 -19.73
CA LEU A 138 19.26 13.70 -18.57
C LEU A 138 19.61 14.54 -17.35
N VAL A 139 20.36 15.63 -17.54
CA VAL A 139 20.81 16.53 -16.45
C VAL A 139 20.61 18.02 -16.74
N ILE A 140 20.27 18.35 -17.98
CA ILE A 140 19.97 19.72 -18.41
C ILE A 140 18.86 19.73 -19.46
N ASN A 141 17.92 20.66 -19.32
CA ASN A 141 16.96 21.01 -20.34
C ASN A 141 17.29 22.42 -20.86
N PRO A 142 17.87 22.53 -22.07
CA PRO A 142 18.22 23.83 -22.65
C PRO A 142 17.00 24.73 -22.95
N GLU A 143 15.80 24.18 -23.13
CA GLU A 143 14.60 24.96 -23.47
C GLU A 143 14.03 25.68 -22.24
N THR A 144 14.09 25.05 -21.07
CA THR A 144 13.52 25.59 -19.83
C THR A 144 14.56 26.14 -18.86
N ASN A 145 15.86 25.96 -19.15
CA ASN A 145 16.96 26.18 -18.21
C ASN A 145 16.84 25.36 -16.91
N ALA A 146 16.14 24.22 -16.97
CA ALA A 146 16.11 23.28 -15.86
C ALA A 146 17.39 22.45 -15.81
N THR A 147 17.92 22.24 -14.61
CA THR A 147 19.01 21.29 -14.35
C THR A 147 18.58 20.21 -13.39
N LEU A 148 19.29 19.09 -13.42
CA LEU A 148 19.02 17.94 -12.60
C LEU A 148 20.34 17.37 -12.07
N LEU A 149 20.38 17.13 -10.77
CA LEU A 149 21.46 16.47 -10.04
C LEU A 149 21.00 15.04 -9.71
N VAL A 150 21.62 14.07 -10.36
CA VAL A 150 21.35 12.65 -10.23
C VAL A 150 22.25 12.08 -9.14
N ILE A 151 21.67 11.54 -8.07
CA ILE A 151 22.39 10.96 -6.92
C ILE A 151 22.15 9.46 -6.91
N THR A 152 23.19 8.67 -7.16
CA THR A 152 23.12 7.20 -7.09
C THR A 152 23.58 6.73 -5.72
N PHE A 153 22.72 5.99 -5.01
CA PHE A 153 23.02 5.41 -3.71
C PHE A 153 23.79 4.09 -3.83
N ASN A 154 24.53 3.73 -2.79
CA ASN A 154 25.05 2.37 -2.62
C ASN A 154 23.90 1.41 -2.27
N ASP A 155 23.91 0.22 -2.87
CA ASP A 155 22.85 -0.80 -2.71
C ASP A 155 22.63 -1.20 -1.24
N LYS A 156 23.71 -1.24 -0.44
CA LYS A 156 23.66 -1.59 0.99
C LYS A 156 22.94 -0.54 1.82
N ASP A 157 23.22 0.74 1.57
CA ASP A 157 22.64 1.84 2.35
C ASP A 157 21.21 2.15 1.89
N LEU A 158 20.91 1.96 0.59
CA LEU A 158 19.59 2.20 -0.03
C LEU A 158 18.44 1.47 0.69
N ASN A 159 18.66 0.24 1.15
CA ASN A 159 17.63 -0.59 1.80
C ASN A 159 17.81 -0.64 3.33
N SER A 160 18.42 0.38 3.92
CA SER A 160 18.72 0.46 5.35
C SER A 160 18.12 1.70 6.02
N LYS A 161 18.11 1.71 7.36
CA LYS A 161 17.73 2.90 8.16
C LYS A 161 18.59 4.13 7.84
N ARG A 162 19.84 3.93 7.44
CA ARG A 162 20.79 5.00 7.10
C ARG A 162 20.35 5.84 5.89
N ARG A 163 19.51 5.29 5.00
CA ARG A 163 18.92 6.07 3.91
C ARG A 163 18.22 7.32 4.44
N LEU A 164 17.54 7.22 5.58
CA LEU A 164 16.81 8.35 6.17
C LEU A 164 17.74 9.51 6.49
N THR A 165 18.91 9.25 7.10
CA THR A 165 19.87 10.29 7.46
C THR A 165 20.56 10.86 6.22
N ILE A 166 20.94 10.01 5.26
CA ILE A 166 21.59 10.46 4.01
C ILE A 166 20.67 11.40 3.24
N VAL A 167 19.38 11.07 3.12
CA VAL A 167 18.41 11.95 2.44
C VAL A 167 18.22 13.26 3.18
N ASP A 168 18.12 13.23 4.52
CA ASP A 168 17.98 14.43 5.37
C ASP A 168 19.19 15.37 5.26
N ASP A 169 20.39 14.79 5.26
CA ASP A 169 21.65 15.52 5.07
C ASP A 169 21.69 16.18 3.69
N ILE A 170 21.26 15.47 2.65
CA ILE A 170 21.19 15.99 1.28
C ILE A 170 20.15 17.11 1.15
N GLU A 171 18.94 16.94 1.72
CA GLU A 171 17.91 17.98 1.77
C GLU A 171 18.44 19.23 2.46
N THR A 172 19.05 19.10 3.65
CA THR A 172 19.63 20.22 4.41
C THR A 172 20.69 20.97 3.62
N MET A 173 21.64 20.24 3.01
CA MET A 173 22.70 20.85 2.18
C MET A 173 22.14 21.56 0.95
N SER A 174 21.04 21.05 0.39
CA SER A 174 20.41 21.61 -0.80
C SER A 174 19.54 22.83 -0.46
N GLU A 175 18.86 22.82 0.69
CA GLU A 175 18.09 23.96 1.20
C GLU A 175 18.97 25.18 1.48
N GLU A 176 20.20 25.00 1.97
CA GLU A 176 21.19 26.09 2.09
C GLU A 176 21.40 26.82 0.76
N PHE A 177 21.47 26.07 -0.35
CA PHE A 177 21.59 26.63 -1.69
C PHE A 177 20.29 27.29 -2.16
N ALA A 178 19.14 26.64 -1.91
CA ALA A 178 17.82 27.13 -2.28
C ALA A 178 17.53 28.51 -1.68
N VAL A 179 17.75 28.66 -0.36
CA VAL A 179 17.51 29.91 0.37
C VAL A 179 18.46 31.02 -0.10
N LYS A 180 19.73 30.69 -0.37
CA LYS A 180 20.73 31.67 -0.79
C LYS A 180 20.40 32.32 -2.14
N TYR A 181 19.90 31.53 -3.09
CA TYR A 181 19.61 31.99 -4.45
C TYR A 181 18.12 32.22 -4.71
N ASN A 182 17.27 32.02 -3.70
CA ASN A 182 15.80 32.11 -3.81
C ASN A 182 15.25 31.27 -4.97
N VAL A 183 15.70 30.00 -5.03
CA VAL A 183 15.27 29.02 -6.04
C VAL A 183 14.46 27.91 -5.40
N ASP A 184 13.43 27.47 -6.11
CA ASP A 184 12.63 26.32 -5.71
C ASP A 184 13.33 25.04 -6.14
N LEU A 185 13.73 24.21 -5.17
CA LEU A 185 14.27 22.88 -5.41
C LEU A 185 13.17 21.84 -5.35
N HIS A 186 13.20 20.91 -6.31
CA HIS A 186 12.29 19.78 -6.42
C HIS A 186 13.07 18.48 -6.21
N TYR A 187 12.52 17.56 -5.42
CA TYR A 187 13.14 16.29 -5.06
C TYR A 187 12.32 15.12 -5.56
N SER A 188 12.99 14.13 -6.14
CA SER A 188 12.32 12.89 -6.58
C SER A 188 13.28 11.71 -6.63
N GLY A 189 12.84 10.62 -7.24
CA GLY A 189 13.53 9.36 -7.30
C GLY A 189 13.16 8.44 -6.14
N MET A 190 13.33 7.14 -6.36
CA MET A 190 12.85 6.11 -5.44
C MET A 190 13.47 6.18 -4.02
N PRO A 191 14.76 6.54 -3.81
CA PRO A 191 15.30 6.69 -2.46
C PRO A 191 14.60 7.80 -1.67
N TYR A 192 14.26 8.91 -2.34
CA TYR A 192 13.54 10.04 -1.75
C TYR A 192 12.10 9.65 -1.41
N ILE A 193 11.36 9.17 -2.40
CA ILE A 193 9.94 8.75 -2.25
C ILE A 193 9.80 7.70 -1.15
N ARG A 194 10.69 6.71 -1.10
CA ARG A 194 10.69 5.67 -0.05
C ARG A 194 11.00 6.24 1.34
N THR A 195 11.83 7.27 1.42
CA THR A 195 12.17 7.92 2.69
C THR A 195 11.01 8.75 3.21
N VAL A 196 10.41 9.58 2.37
CA VAL A 196 9.22 10.37 2.72
C VAL A 196 8.06 9.45 3.11
N ASN A 197 7.79 8.40 2.34
CA ASN A 197 6.76 7.42 2.67
C ASN A 197 7.02 6.73 4.02
N MET A 198 8.28 6.35 4.29
CA MET A 198 8.62 5.71 5.56
C MET A 198 8.49 6.66 6.76
N LYS A 199 8.96 7.92 6.63
CA LYS A 199 8.80 8.96 7.67
C LYS A 199 7.31 9.15 7.98
N LYS A 200 6.45 9.20 6.95
CA LYS A 200 4.99 9.30 7.11
C LYS A 200 4.39 8.07 7.79
N ILE A 201 4.70 6.85 7.34
CA ILE A 201 4.18 5.62 7.95
C ILE A 201 4.53 5.55 9.44
N SER A 202 5.79 5.85 9.80
CA SER A 202 6.23 5.84 11.19
C SER A 202 5.48 6.86 12.04
N GLY A 203 5.37 8.12 11.58
CA GLY A 203 4.67 9.17 12.31
C GLY A 203 3.15 8.94 12.40
N GLU A 204 2.54 8.45 11.32
CA GLU A 204 1.11 8.13 11.29
C GLU A 204 0.76 6.95 12.21
N MET A 205 1.61 5.94 12.31
CA MET A 205 1.38 4.81 13.21
C MET A 205 1.29 5.26 14.67
N GLU A 206 2.22 6.14 15.11
CA GLU A 206 2.19 6.71 16.46
C GLU A 206 0.95 7.56 16.69
N LEU A 207 0.60 8.41 15.72
CA LEU A 207 -0.61 9.24 15.76
C LEU A 207 -1.88 8.39 15.86
N PHE A 208 -2.04 7.36 15.01
CA PHE A 208 -3.23 6.50 15.01
C PHE A 208 -3.33 5.66 16.26
N MET A 209 -2.21 5.15 16.79
CA MET A 209 -2.23 4.43 18.06
C MET A 209 -2.67 5.37 19.20
N GLY A 210 -2.12 6.58 19.26
CA GLY A 210 -2.52 7.60 20.24
C GLY A 210 -3.99 7.99 20.13
N LEU A 211 -4.46 8.30 18.91
CA LEU A 211 -5.85 8.63 18.63
C LEU A 211 -6.80 7.46 18.92
N ALA A 212 -6.44 6.23 18.55
CA ALA A 212 -7.25 5.04 18.79
C ALA A 212 -7.44 4.81 20.29
N VAL A 213 -6.36 4.90 21.08
CA VAL A 213 -6.43 4.78 22.55
C VAL A 213 -7.29 5.92 23.12
N PHE A 214 -7.06 7.16 22.71
CA PHE A 214 -7.79 8.32 23.22
C PHE A 214 -9.29 8.24 22.92
N VAL A 215 -9.67 8.03 21.66
CA VAL A 215 -11.06 7.91 21.23
C VAL A 215 -11.74 6.72 21.92
N THR A 216 -11.07 5.58 21.98
CA THR A 216 -11.57 4.40 22.69
C THR A 216 -11.82 4.69 24.17
N LEU A 217 -10.89 5.38 24.85
CA LEU A 217 -11.01 5.76 26.25
C LEU A 217 -12.22 6.65 26.47
N VAL A 218 -12.39 7.69 25.65
CA VAL A 218 -13.53 8.60 25.73
C VAL A 218 -14.85 7.85 25.55
N ILE A 219 -14.94 6.99 24.54
CA ILE A 219 -16.19 6.25 24.25
C ILE A 219 -16.49 5.25 25.35
N LEU A 220 -15.51 4.45 25.77
CA LEU A 220 -15.71 3.46 26.84
C LEU A 220 -16.04 4.12 28.17
N TRP A 221 -15.43 5.27 28.47
CA TRP A 221 -15.76 6.04 29.66
C TRP A 221 -17.18 6.61 29.58
N ALA A 222 -17.58 7.18 28.44
CA ALA A 222 -18.95 7.65 28.21
C ALA A 222 -19.97 6.51 28.33
N PHE A 223 -19.59 5.32 27.86
CA PHE A 223 -20.42 4.13 27.83
C PHE A 223 -20.60 3.51 29.21
N PHE A 224 -19.51 3.05 29.85
CA PHE A 224 -19.58 2.39 31.15
C PHE A 224 -19.75 3.36 32.32
N ARG A 225 -19.44 4.65 32.12
CA ARG A 225 -19.40 5.69 33.17
C ARG A 225 -18.57 5.28 34.38
N SER A 226 -17.57 4.42 34.14
CA SER A 226 -16.77 3.74 35.16
C SER A 226 -15.32 3.68 34.72
N PHE A 227 -14.48 4.51 35.34
CA PHE A 227 -13.05 4.57 35.02
C PHE A 227 -12.36 3.21 35.16
N ARG A 228 -12.75 2.40 36.15
CA ARG A 228 -12.16 1.07 36.38
C ARG A 228 -12.43 0.09 35.24
N LEU A 229 -13.66 0.08 34.71
CA LEU A 229 -14.04 -0.81 33.60
C LEU A 229 -13.44 -0.35 32.27
N THR A 230 -13.34 0.97 32.07
CA THR A 230 -12.63 1.57 30.94
C THR A 230 -11.16 1.18 30.94
N LEU A 231 -10.46 1.39 32.07
CA LEU A 231 -9.04 1.06 32.18
C LEU A 231 -8.79 -0.44 31.99
N LEU A 232 -9.62 -1.29 32.59
CA LEU A 232 -9.55 -2.74 32.40
C LEU A 232 -9.66 -3.12 30.91
N SER A 233 -10.65 -2.59 30.21
CA SER A 233 -10.86 -2.89 28.79
C SER A 233 -9.67 -2.45 27.93
N ILE A 234 -9.14 -1.25 28.18
CA ILE A 234 -7.96 -0.74 27.47
C ILE A 234 -6.73 -1.61 27.75
N THR A 235 -6.48 -1.99 29.01
CA THR A 235 -5.33 -2.84 29.35
C THR A 235 -5.38 -4.18 28.61
N VAL A 236 -6.54 -4.84 28.56
CA VAL A 236 -6.70 -6.11 27.82
C VAL A 236 -6.38 -5.93 26.34
N VAL A 237 -6.87 -4.85 25.74
CA VAL A 237 -6.68 -4.55 24.33
C VAL A 237 -5.21 -4.18 24.03
N LEU A 238 -4.55 -3.39 24.88
CA LEU A 238 -3.13 -3.05 24.74
C LEU A 238 -2.23 -4.28 24.87
N ILE A 239 -2.57 -5.24 25.73
CA ILE A 239 -1.87 -6.54 25.76
C ILE A 239 -2.04 -7.26 24.42
N GLY A 240 -3.25 -7.26 23.84
CA GLY A 240 -3.49 -7.80 22.49
C GLY A 240 -2.63 -7.13 21.41
N VAL A 241 -2.46 -5.80 21.49
CA VAL A 241 -1.57 -5.04 20.60
C VAL A 241 -0.11 -5.47 20.76
N ILE A 242 0.39 -5.62 21.99
CA ILE A 242 1.75 -6.12 22.25
C ILE A 242 1.97 -7.50 21.59
N PHE A 243 0.99 -8.40 21.73
CA PHE A 243 1.04 -9.69 21.06
C PHE A 243 1.09 -9.56 19.53
N SER A 244 0.33 -8.63 18.94
CA SER A 244 0.36 -8.45 17.48
C SER A 244 1.72 -7.99 16.95
N VAL A 245 2.38 -7.07 17.65
CA VAL A 245 3.72 -6.59 17.27
C VAL A 245 4.79 -7.64 17.53
N GLY A 246 4.68 -8.38 18.64
CA GLY A 246 5.58 -9.51 18.90
C GLY A 246 5.42 -10.63 17.87
N LEU A 247 4.19 -10.91 17.39
CA LEU A 247 3.94 -11.89 16.33
C LEU A 247 4.58 -11.48 15.00
N LEU A 248 4.58 -10.19 14.66
CA LEU A 248 5.29 -9.70 13.48
C LEU A 248 6.77 -10.09 13.56
N HIS A 249 7.42 -9.83 14.69
CA HIS A 249 8.83 -10.16 14.87
C HIS A 249 9.08 -11.68 14.87
N LEU A 250 8.25 -12.46 15.57
CA LEU A 250 8.40 -13.92 15.65
C LEU A 250 8.27 -14.63 14.29
N PHE A 251 7.45 -14.10 13.38
CA PHE A 251 7.35 -14.61 12.01
C PHE A 251 8.41 -14.04 11.07
N GLY A 252 9.30 -13.16 11.56
CA GLY A 252 10.32 -12.51 10.75
C GLY A 252 9.77 -11.44 9.81
N TYR A 253 8.54 -10.96 10.08
CA TYR A 253 7.89 -9.91 9.29
C TYR A 253 8.35 -8.54 9.76
N LYS A 254 8.26 -7.56 8.86
CA LYS A 254 8.65 -6.17 9.12
C LYS A 254 7.42 -5.27 9.13
N ILE A 255 7.52 -4.11 9.77
CA ILE A 255 6.47 -3.09 9.71
C ILE A 255 6.52 -2.44 8.32
N THR A 256 5.39 -2.53 7.62
CA THR A 256 5.12 -1.94 6.30
C THR A 256 3.96 -0.95 6.42
N ALA A 257 3.61 -0.28 5.32
CA ALA A 257 2.43 0.58 5.27
C ALA A 257 1.14 -0.14 5.70
N LEU A 258 1.01 -1.44 5.44
CA LEU A 258 -0.19 -2.22 5.76
C LEU A 258 -0.08 -2.93 7.11
N THR A 259 1.05 -3.60 7.41
CA THR A 259 1.24 -4.25 8.72
C THR A 259 1.32 -3.24 9.88
N GLY A 260 1.73 -2.00 9.62
CA GLY A 260 1.68 -0.89 10.58
C GLY A 260 0.26 -0.48 11.01
N LEU A 261 -0.78 -0.86 10.26
CA LEU A 261 -2.17 -0.61 10.64
C LEU A 261 -2.72 -1.64 11.63
N ILE A 262 -2.06 -2.80 11.80
CA ILE A 262 -2.57 -3.87 12.68
C ILE A 262 -2.75 -3.39 14.13
N PRO A 263 -1.79 -2.71 14.77
CA PRO A 263 -1.96 -2.21 16.14
C PRO A 263 -3.20 -1.33 16.34
N PRO A 264 -3.40 -0.22 15.61
CA PRO A 264 -4.60 0.61 15.80
C PRO A 264 -5.89 -0.12 15.39
N LEU A 265 -5.87 -1.02 14.40
CA LEU A 265 -7.04 -1.83 14.03
C LEU A 265 -7.47 -2.77 15.17
N LEU A 266 -6.53 -3.42 15.83
CA LEU A 266 -6.83 -4.30 16.97
C LEU A 266 -7.40 -3.54 18.16
N ILE A 267 -7.01 -2.29 18.35
CA ILE A 267 -7.63 -1.45 19.38
C ILE A 267 -9.13 -1.32 19.11
N VAL A 268 -9.49 -1.00 17.88
CA VAL A 268 -10.89 -0.79 17.48
C VAL A 268 -11.69 -2.10 17.52
N ILE A 269 -11.12 -3.22 17.07
CA ILE A 269 -11.79 -4.53 16.99
C ILE A 269 -11.88 -5.23 18.36
N GLY A 270 -10.89 -5.02 19.24
CA GLY A 270 -10.85 -5.67 20.56
C GLY A 270 -11.86 -5.10 21.57
N VAL A 271 -12.22 -3.83 21.44
CA VAL A 271 -13.11 -3.13 22.37
C VAL A 271 -14.53 -3.72 22.42
N PRO A 272 -15.19 -4.02 21.28
CA PRO A 272 -16.49 -4.70 21.27
C PRO A 272 -16.54 -5.97 22.12
N ASN A 273 -15.48 -6.79 22.14
CA ASN A 273 -15.44 -8.02 22.95
C ASN A 273 -15.57 -7.70 24.45
N CYS A 274 -14.87 -6.67 24.91
CA CYS A 274 -14.98 -6.19 26.28
C CYS A 274 -16.40 -5.66 26.57
N VAL A 275 -16.98 -4.91 25.64
CA VAL A 275 -18.34 -4.36 25.76
C VAL A 275 -19.40 -5.45 25.88
N PHE A 276 -19.37 -6.47 25.02
CA PHE A 276 -20.35 -7.57 25.07
C PHE A 276 -20.27 -8.36 26.39
N LEU A 277 -19.06 -8.70 26.84
CA LEU A 277 -18.86 -9.43 28.09
C LEU A 277 -19.31 -8.59 29.30
N ILE A 278 -18.84 -7.35 29.42
CA ILE A 278 -19.17 -6.48 30.56
C ILE A 278 -20.67 -6.16 30.59
N ASN A 279 -21.31 -5.87 29.46
CA ASN A 279 -22.75 -5.62 29.41
C ASN A 279 -23.55 -6.82 29.90
N LYS A 280 -23.15 -8.04 29.50
CA LYS A 280 -23.83 -9.24 29.97
C LYS A 280 -23.68 -9.44 31.46
N TYR A 281 -22.45 -9.30 31.97
CA TYR A 281 -22.21 -9.35 33.41
C TYR A 281 -23.10 -8.36 34.18
N GLN A 282 -23.19 -7.12 33.72
CA GLN A 282 -24.03 -6.10 34.34
C GLN A 282 -25.53 -6.39 34.21
N ALA A 283 -25.99 -6.94 33.07
CA ALA A 283 -27.38 -7.32 32.89
C ALA A 283 -27.80 -8.46 33.84
N GLU A 284 -26.94 -9.45 34.06
CA GLU A 284 -27.20 -10.54 35.01
C GLU A 284 -27.24 -10.03 36.46
N LEU A 285 -26.38 -9.07 36.83
CA LEU A 285 -26.46 -8.41 38.13
C LEU A 285 -27.77 -7.64 38.33
N VAL A 286 -28.24 -6.91 37.32
CA VAL A 286 -29.53 -6.20 37.38
C VAL A 286 -30.70 -7.17 37.52
N SER A 287 -30.59 -8.38 36.97
CA SER A 287 -31.60 -9.44 37.12
C SER A 287 -31.63 -10.09 38.50
N GLY A 288 -30.77 -9.66 39.44
CA GLY A 288 -30.75 -10.13 40.83
C GLY A 288 -29.80 -11.30 41.11
N ARG A 289 -28.95 -11.71 40.15
CA ARG A 289 -27.99 -12.81 40.34
C ARG A 289 -26.81 -12.41 41.20
N SER A 290 -26.22 -13.39 41.88
CA SER A 290 -24.98 -13.20 42.61
C SER A 290 -23.83 -12.87 41.64
N LYS A 291 -22.76 -12.27 42.16
CA LYS A 291 -21.62 -11.85 41.35
C LYS A 291 -20.98 -13.01 40.60
N ASP A 292 -20.80 -14.14 41.26
CA ASP A 292 -20.14 -15.31 40.67
C ASP A 292 -21.04 -15.99 39.64
N GLU A 293 -22.34 -16.05 39.90
CA GLU A 293 -23.33 -16.50 38.91
C GLU A 293 -23.34 -15.60 37.67
N ALA A 294 -23.29 -14.27 37.85
CA ALA A 294 -23.25 -13.32 36.75
C ALA A 294 -22.00 -13.49 35.87
N ILE A 295 -20.84 -13.76 36.47
CA ILE A 295 -19.59 -14.03 35.73
C ILE A 295 -19.67 -15.37 35.00
N LEU A 296 -20.18 -16.42 35.66
CA LEU A 296 -20.36 -17.73 35.04
C LEU A 296 -21.27 -17.65 33.82
N GLU A 297 -22.36 -16.90 33.93
CA GLU A 297 -23.37 -16.75 32.88
C GLU A 297 -22.92 -15.84 31.76
N MET A 298 -22.11 -14.82 32.07
CA MET A 298 -21.38 -14.05 31.06
C MET A 298 -20.53 -14.97 30.19
N VAL A 299 -19.70 -15.82 30.79
CA VAL A 299 -18.82 -16.73 30.04
C VAL A 299 -19.62 -17.78 29.26
N LYS A 300 -20.60 -18.43 29.89
CA LYS A 300 -21.42 -19.48 29.25
C LYS A 300 -22.21 -18.96 28.05
N LYS A 301 -22.90 -17.80 28.19
CA LYS A 301 -23.83 -17.31 27.17
C LYS A 301 -23.15 -16.45 26.11
N ILE A 302 -22.24 -15.56 26.52
CA ILE A 302 -21.58 -14.64 25.59
C ILE A 302 -20.29 -15.21 25.04
N GLY A 303 -19.54 -16.00 25.82
CA GLY A 303 -18.25 -16.56 25.39
C GLY A 303 -18.32 -17.25 24.02
N LEU A 304 -19.24 -18.20 23.82
CA LEU A 304 -19.41 -18.87 22.53
C LEU A 304 -19.83 -17.91 21.39
N SER A 305 -20.71 -16.95 21.69
CA SER A 305 -21.16 -15.96 20.69
C SER A 305 -20.00 -15.06 20.25
N THR A 306 -19.18 -14.59 21.20
CA THR A 306 -17.96 -13.82 20.96
C THR A 306 -16.88 -14.63 20.25
N PHE A 307 -16.72 -15.92 20.57
CA PHE A 307 -15.77 -16.79 19.87
C PHE A 307 -16.07 -16.84 18.38
N LEU A 308 -17.34 -17.05 18.04
CA LEU A 308 -17.77 -17.21 16.66
C LEU A 308 -17.64 -15.91 15.86
N ALA A 309 -17.96 -14.77 16.48
CA ALA A 309 -17.70 -13.45 15.91
C ALA A 309 -16.19 -13.23 15.65
N ASN A 310 -15.33 -13.49 16.64
CA ASN A 310 -13.89 -13.34 16.45
C ASN A 310 -13.34 -14.35 15.43
N MET A 311 -13.90 -15.56 15.34
CA MET A 311 -13.57 -16.53 14.30
C MET A 311 -13.95 -16.01 12.90
N THR A 312 -15.13 -15.41 12.72
CA THR A 312 -15.54 -14.86 11.43
C THR A 312 -14.70 -13.66 11.02
N THR A 313 -14.35 -12.79 11.97
CA THR A 313 -13.39 -11.70 11.75
C THR A 313 -11.99 -12.24 11.43
N ALA A 314 -11.51 -13.25 12.15
CA ALA A 314 -10.21 -13.89 11.89
C ALA A 314 -10.18 -14.57 10.52
N ILE A 315 -11.27 -15.21 10.08
CA ILE A 315 -11.41 -15.72 8.70
C ILE A 315 -11.37 -14.56 7.70
N GLY A 316 -12.07 -13.46 7.97
CA GLY A 316 -12.04 -12.27 7.12
C GLY A 316 -10.62 -11.74 6.87
N PHE A 317 -9.74 -11.77 7.87
CA PHE A 317 -8.32 -11.46 7.68
C PHE A 317 -7.52 -12.62 7.07
N GLY A 318 -7.76 -13.84 7.55
CA GLY A 318 -6.99 -15.03 7.21
C GLY A 318 -7.12 -15.45 5.75
N VAL A 319 -8.17 -15.04 5.04
CA VAL A 319 -8.31 -15.34 3.61
C VAL A 319 -7.25 -14.64 2.75
N PHE A 320 -6.60 -13.59 3.25
CA PHE A 320 -5.44 -13.03 2.59
C PHE A 320 -4.26 -13.99 2.51
N TYR A 321 -4.22 -15.05 3.32
CA TYR A 321 -3.23 -16.13 3.17
C TYR A 321 -3.29 -16.79 1.78
N PHE A 322 -4.49 -16.87 1.19
CA PHE A 322 -4.69 -17.45 -0.14
C PHE A 322 -4.39 -16.47 -1.26
N THR A 323 -4.09 -15.21 -0.93
CA THR A 323 -3.57 -14.27 -1.92
C THR A 323 -2.08 -14.54 -2.06
N ASN A 324 -1.55 -14.72 -3.28
CA ASN A 324 -0.11 -14.95 -3.43
C ASN A 324 0.70 -13.64 -3.35
N SER A 325 0.29 -12.70 -2.49
CA SER A 325 0.99 -11.45 -2.22
C SER A 325 1.57 -11.50 -0.81
N SER A 326 2.90 -11.47 -0.67
CA SER A 326 3.54 -11.64 0.64
C SER A 326 3.05 -10.59 1.64
N LEU A 327 2.89 -9.35 1.20
CA LEU A 327 2.41 -8.27 2.06
C LEU A 327 0.98 -8.52 2.59
N LEU A 328 0.08 -9.06 1.77
CA LEU A 328 -1.30 -9.34 2.20
C LEU A 328 -1.35 -10.57 3.11
N VAL A 329 -0.52 -11.58 2.82
CA VAL A 329 -0.36 -12.77 3.67
C VAL A 329 0.15 -12.38 5.06
N GLU A 330 1.23 -11.60 5.13
CA GLU A 330 1.81 -11.11 6.38
C GLU A 330 0.76 -10.35 7.22
N PHE A 331 0.03 -9.44 6.57
CA PHE A 331 -1.05 -8.69 7.21
C PHE A 331 -2.18 -9.60 7.72
N GLY A 332 -2.70 -10.47 6.85
CA GLY A 332 -3.86 -11.30 7.14
C GLY A 332 -3.61 -12.35 8.21
N VAL A 333 -2.45 -13.02 8.17
CA VAL A 333 -2.09 -14.05 9.16
C VAL A 333 -1.92 -13.43 10.54
N VAL A 334 -1.16 -12.33 10.64
CA VAL A 334 -0.92 -11.66 11.93
C VAL A 334 -2.22 -11.10 12.49
N ALA A 335 -3.04 -10.43 11.66
CA ALA A 335 -4.32 -9.89 12.11
C ALA A 335 -5.27 -11.00 12.57
N ALA A 336 -5.40 -12.09 11.82
CA ALA A 336 -6.27 -13.22 12.17
C ALA A 336 -5.89 -13.86 13.51
N ILE A 337 -4.61 -14.14 13.73
CA ILE A 337 -4.11 -14.70 15.00
C ILE A 337 -4.32 -13.69 16.13
N SER A 338 -4.01 -12.42 15.90
CA SER A 338 -4.11 -11.38 16.92
C SER A 338 -5.54 -11.14 17.39
N VAL A 339 -6.53 -11.23 16.50
CA VAL A 339 -7.97 -11.18 16.87
C VAL A 339 -8.33 -12.33 17.80
N MET A 340 -7.89 -13.56 17.49
CA MET A 340 -8.17 -14.74 18.32
C MET A 340 -7.44 -14.68 19.68
N VAL A 341 -6.19 -14.20 19.69
CA VAL A 341 -5.42 -13.97 20.93
C VAL A 341 -6.10 -12.91 21.78
N THR A 342 -6.53 -11.79 21.19
CA THR A 342 -7.24 -10.71 21.90
C THR A 342 -8.56 -11.21 22.51
N TYR A 343 -9.29 -12.05 21.79
CA TYR A 343 -10.47 -12.73 22.32
C TYR A 343 -10.15 -13.63 23.52
N ALA A 344 -9.11 -14.47 23.42
CA ALA A 344 -8.68 -15.33 24.53
C ALA A 344 -8.27 -14.50 25.76
N LEU A 345 -7.55 -13.39 25.55
CA LEU A 345 -7.19 -12.44 26.61
C LEU A 345 -8.44 -11.83 27.26
N CYS A 346 -9.46 -11.45 26.48
CA CYS A 346 -10.73 -10.96 27.02
C CYS A 346 -11.41 -12.00 27.92
N LEU A 347 -11.48 -13.26 27.47
CA LEU A 347 -12.10 -14.34 28.25
C LEU A 347 -11.33 -14.73 29.50
N ILE A 348 -10.02 -14.53 29.55
CA ILE A 348 -9.21 -14.85 30.72
C ILE A 348 -9.19 -13.66 31.69
N LEU A 349 -8.81 -12.48 31.21
CA LEU A 349 -8.55 -11.32 32.07
C LEU A 349 -9.83 -10.68 32.60
N LEU A 350 -10.92 -10.60 31.82
CA LEU A 350 -12.15 -9.93 32.29
C LEU A 350 -12.83 -10.69 33.44
N PRO A 351 -13.12 -12.00 33.36
CA PRO A 351 -13.74 -12.71 34.49
C PRO A 351 -12.90 -12.63 35.77
N ILE A 352 -11.58 -12.82 35.66
CA ILE A 352 -10.67 -12.81 36.81
C ILE A 352 -10.68 -11.44 37.48
N THR A 353 -10.50 -10.37 36.70
CA THR A 353 -10.46 -9.01 37.26
C THR A 353 -11.82 -8.59 37.82
N LEU A 354 -12.92 -8.90 37.13
CA LEU A 354 -14.28 -8.64 37.63
C LEU A 354 -14.56 -9.40 38.93
N HIS A 355 -14.07 -10.63 39.08
CA HIS A 355 -14.20 -11.40 40.32
C HIS A 355 -13.49 -10.75 41.52
N TYR A 356 -12.40 -10.01 41.33
CA TYR A 356 -11.75 -9.25 42.41
C TYR A 356 -12.29 -7.82 42.59
N MET A 357 -12.99 -7.27 41.60
CA MET A 357 -13.55 -5.91 41.67
C MET A 357 -14.83 -5.83 42.51
N SER A 358 -15.07 -4.71 43.19
CA SER A 358 -16.35 -4.45 43.86
C SER A 358 -17.53 -4.43 42.87
N VAL A 359 -18.72 -4.83 43.31
CA VAL A 359 -19.96 -4.76 42.51
C VAL A 359 -20.15 -3.35 41.90
N PRO A 360 -20.54 -3.23 40.61
CA PRO A 360 -20.74 -1.94 39.95
C PRO A 360 -21.76 -1.06 40.68
N LYS A 361 -21.51 0.26 40.75
CA LYS A 361 -22.47 1.22 41.31
C LYS A 361 -23.69 1.36 40.38
N PRO A 362 -24.88 1.76 40.88
CA PRO A 362 -26.08 1.95 40.06
C PRO A 362 -25.90 2.92 38.88
N ARG A 363 -25.04 3.94 39.03
CA ARG A 363 -24.70 4.86 37.94
C ARG A 363 -24.01 4.18 36.74
N HIS A 364 -23.30 3.08 36.98
CA HIS A 364 -22.60 2.30 35.95
C HIS A 364 -23.52 1.34 35.21
N LEU A 365 -24.77 1.17 35.66
CA LEU A 365 -25.79 0.32 35.05
C LEU A 365 -26.79 1.11 34.18
N LYS A 366 -26.81 2.45 34.30
CA LYS A 366 -27.75 3.34 33.59
C LYS A 366 -27.67 3.28 32.06
N HIS A 367 -26.56 2.82 31.48
CA HIS A 367 -26.44 2.70 30.02
C HIS A 367 -27.32 1.57 29.44
N LEU A 368 -27.71 0.60 30.30
CA LEU A 368 -28.63 -0.47 29.95
C LEU A 368 -30.07 0.05 29.73
N ASP A 369 -30.44 1.17 30.36
CA ASP A 369 -31.76 1.80 30.25
C ASP A 369 -31.88 2.79 29.07
N GLY A 370 -30.90 2.84 28.16
CA GLY A 370 -30.74 3.88 27.14
C GLY A 370 -32.05 4.31 26.45
N LYS A 371 -32.65 5.43 26.90
CA LYS A 371 -33.96 5.91 26.42
C LYS A 371 -33.97 6.21 24.91
N TRP A 372 -32.84 6.67 24.37
CA TRP A 372 -32.69 6.95 22.94
C TRP A 372 -32.60 5.66 22.11
N ALA A 373 -31.71 4.75 22.48
CA ALA A 373 -31.52 3.47 21.79
C ALA A 373 -32.79 2.62 21.86
N SER A 374 -33.48 2.57 23.00
CA SER A 374 -34.77 1.89 23.13
C SER A 374 -35.87 2.49 22.24
N GLY A 375 -35.89 3.82 22.04
CA GLY A 375 -36.79 4.47 21.08
C GLY A 375 -36.52 4.04 19.64
N PHE A 376 -35.25 4.00 19.22
CA PHE A 376 -34.87 3.49 17.90
C PHE A 376 -35.23 2.01 17.73
N LEU A 377 -34.94 1.16 18.73
CA LEU A 377 -35.28 -0.27 18.68
C LEU A 377 -36.80 -0.52 18.62
N LYS A 378 -37.62 0.30 19.30
CA LYS A 378 -39.09 0.25 19.17
C LYS A 378 -39.53 0.55 17.73
N LYS A 379 -38.93 1.56 17.09
CA LYS A 379 -39.22 1.91 15.69
C LYS A 379 -38.78 0.79 14.74
N VAL A 380 -37.60 0.21 14.95
CA VAL A 380 -37.10 -0.95 14.20
C VAL A 380 -38.06 -2.13 14.33
N ASN A 381 -38.47 -2.47 15.56
CA ASN A 381 -39.42 -3.55 15.82
C ASN A 381 -40.76 -3.32 15.10
N TYR A 382 -41.28 -2.09 15.15
CA TYR A 382 -42.51 -1.73 14.43
C TYR A 382 -42.37 -1.93 12.91
N LEU A 383 -41.28 -1.44 12.31
CA LEU A 383 -41.00 -1.57 10.87
C LEU A 383 -40.86 -3.04 10.45
N VAL A 384 -40.12 -3.84 11.23
CA VAL A 384 -39.89 -5.27 10.97
C VAL A 384 -41.19 -6.07 10.97
N HIS A 385 -42.13 -5.77 11.87
CA HIS A 385 -43.40 -6.51 11.94
C HIS A 385 -44.44 -6.02 10.93
N HIS A 386 -44.57 -4.71 10.73
CA HIS A 386 -45.70 -4.12 9.99
C HIS A 386 -45.35 -3.67 8.56
N LYS A 387 -44.08 -3.33 8.28
CA LYS A 387 -43.66 -2.65 7.04
C LYS A 387 -42.60 -3.41 6.23
N ARG A 388 -42.64 -4.75 6.25
CA ARG A 388 -41.65 -5.61 5.55
C ARG A 388 -41.50 -5.34 4.06
N LYS A 389 -42.60 -5.06 3.35
CA LYS A 389 -42.56 -4.76 1.90
C LYS A 389 -41.77 -3.48 1.62
N GLU A 390 -41.93 -2.46 2.46
CA GLU A 390 -41.21 -1.18 2.36
C GLU A 390 -39.71 -1.39 2.64
N ILE A 391 -39.36 -2.23 3.62
CA ILE A 391 -37.96 -2.61 3.90
C ILE A 391 -37.33 -3.28 2.67
N TYR A 392 -38.00 -4.26 2.06
CA TYR A 392 -37.46 -4.94 0.88
C TYR A 392 -37.33 -4.01 -0.32
N LEU A 393 -38.32 -3.14 -0.57
CA LEU A 393 -38.25 -2.14 -1.62
C LEU A 393 -37.07 -1.19 -1.42
N ALA A 394 -36.88 -0.68 -0.20
CA ALA A 394 -35.76 0.20 0.13
C ALA A 394 -34.40 -0.49 -0.11
N MET A 395 -34.28 -1.77 0.26
CA MET A 395 -33.05 -2.55 0.02
C MET A 395 -32.80 -2.80 -1.47
N VAL A 396 -33.85 -3.09 -2.25
CA VAL A 396 -33.72 -3.24 -3.72
C VAL A 396 -33.27 -1.93 -4.36
N VAL A 397 -33.86 -0.80 -3.97
CA VAL A 397 -33.44 0.52 -4.47
C VAL A 397 -31.98 0.80 -4.09
N LEU A 398 -31.58 0.51 -2.85
CA LEU A 398 -30.20 0.68 -2.40
C LEU A 398 -29.23 -0.18 -3.22
N ILE A 399 -29.59 -1.44 -3.52
CA ILE A 399 -28.79 -2.34 -4.37
C ILE A 399 -28.67 -1.78 -5.78
N ILE A 400 -29.75 -1.28 -6.38
CA ILE A 400 -29.73 -0.69 -7.73
C ILE A 400 -28.80 0.53 -7.77
N ILE A 401 -28.95 1.46 -6.82
CA ILE A 401 -28.08 2.65 -6.71
C ILE A 401 -26.62 2.22 -6.57
N SER A 402 -26.37 1.21 -5.73
CA SER A 402 -25.02 0.67 -5.50
C SER A 402 -24.44 0.01 -6.75
N ALA A 403 -25.25 -0.74 -7.50
CA ALA A 403 -24.85 -1.39 -8.75
C ALA A 403 -24.50 -0.36 -9.84
N VAL A 404 -25.27 0.72 -9.97
CA VAL A 404 -24.95 1.83 -10.88
C VAL A 404 -23.66 2.57 -10.47
N GLY A 405 -23.38 2.68 -9.17
CA GLY A 405 -22.11 3.20 -8.70
C GLY A 405 -20.95 2.24 -9.03
N MET A 406 -21.16 0.94 -8.83
CA MET A 406 -20.15 -0.10 -9.03
C MET A 406 -19.65 -0.16 -10.49
N THR A 407 -20.50 0.11 -11.47
CA THR A 407 -20.07 0.17 -12.89
C THR A 407 -19.15 1.35 -13.19
N LYS A 408 -19.04 2.34 -12.31
CA LYS A 408 -18.15 3.50 -12.44
C LYS A 408 -16.80 3.31 -11.73
N ILE A 409 -16.59 2.19 -11.05
CA ILE A 409 -15.32 1.91 -10.36
C ILE A 409 -14.21 1.79 -11.41
N LYS A 410 -13.12 2.53 -11.17
CA LYS A 410 -11.90 2.43 -11.96
C LYS A 410 -10.82 1.75 -11.13
N ALA A 411 -10.23 0.70 -11.70
CA ALA A 411 -9.15 -0.06 -11.07
C ALA A 411 -7.77 0.45 -11.52
N ILE A 412 -7.56 1.76 -11.34
CA ILE A 412 -6.34 2.44 -11.75
C ILE A 412 -5.43 2.59 -10.54
N GLY A 413 -4.19 2.10 -10.66
CA GLY A 413 -3.12 2.38 -9.71
C GLY A 413 -2.13 3.38 -10.31
N TYR A 414 -1.65 4.32 -9.51
CA TYR A 414 -0.44 5.11 -9.78
C TYR A 414 0.61 4.80 -8.71
N VAL A 415 1.88 4.95 -9.04
CA VAL A 415 2.98 4.63 -8.10
C VAL A 415 2.96 5.56 -6.89
N VAL A 416 2.49 6.80 -7.07
CA VAL A 416 2.40 7.82 -6.01
C VAL A 416 0.96 8.23 -5.64
N ASP A 417 -0.04 7.45 -6.05
CA ASP A 417 -1.46 7.83 -5.87
C ASP A 417 -1.90 7.99 -4.42
N ASP A 418 -1.20 7.34 -3.49
CA ASP A 418 -1.52 7.40 -2.06
C ASP A 418 -0.94 8.63 -1.37
N LEU A 419 -0.15 9.45 -2.07
CA LEU A 419 0.32 10.74 -1.57
C LEU A 419 -0.74 11.84 -1.83
N PRO A 420 -0.93 12.78 -0.89
CA PRO A 420 -1.81 13.92 -1.14
C PRO A 420 -1.42 14.66 -2.42
N LYS A 421 -2.40 15.14 -3.19
CA LYS A 421 -2.10 15.96 -4.39
C LYS A 421 -1.42 17.29 -4.07
N LYS A 422 -1.46 17.73 -2.80
CA LYS A 422 -0.77 18.91 -2.28
C LYS A 422 0.60 18.58 -1.68
N ASP A 423 1.00 17.31 -1.71
CA ASP A 423 2.28 16.88 -1.16
C ASP A 423 3.43 17.31 -2.06
N VAL A 424 4.55 17.70 -1.44
CA VAL A 424 5.77 18.16 -2.13
C VAL A 424 6.24 17.11 -3.13
N VAL A 425 6.16 15.82 -2.78
CA VAL A 425 6.54 14.72 -3.68
C VAL A 425 5.69 14.73 -4.96
N TYR A 426 4.39 15.01 -4.89
CA TYR A 426 3.52 15.04 -6.05
C TYR A 426 3.82 16.24 -6.96
N THR A 427 4.01 17.42 -6.38
CA THR A 427 4.35 18.63 -7.14
C THR A 427 5.71 18.51 -7.81
N ASP A 428 6.68 17.91 -7.13
CA ASP A 428 8.04 17.72 -7.63
C ASP A 428 8.06 16.71 -8.77
N LEU A 429 7.31 15.61 -8.66
CA LEU A 429 7.13 14.66 -9.76
C LEU A 429 6.60 15.35 -11.03
N ARG A 430 5.64 16.27 -10.89
CA ARG A 430 5.14 17.05 -12.04
C ARG A 430 6.20 17.97 -12.64
N PHE A 431 7.08 18.55 -11.83
CA PHE A 431 8.23 19.30 -12.32
C PHE A 431 9.14 18.43 -13.20
N PHE A 432 9.47 17.22 -12.75
CA PHE A 432 10.32 16.30 -13.51
C PHE A 432 9.64 15.75 -14.76
N GLU A 433 8.35 15.42 -14.70
CA GLU A 433 7.59 14.99 -15.88
C GLU A 433 7.55 16.08 -16.96
N LYS A 434 7.36 17.34 -16.56
CA LYS A 434 7.32 18.47 -17.50
C LYS A 434 8.68 18.78 -18.14
N ASN A 435 9.76 18.70 -17.37
CA ASN A 435 11.10 19.13 -17.82
C ASN A 435 11.95 17.98 -18.40
N PHE A 436 11.74 16.74 -17.96
CA PHE A 436 12.59 15.59 -18.29
C PHE A 436 11.81 14.36 -18.80
N HIS A 437 10.48 14.46 -18.93
CA HIS A 437 9.59 13.48 -19.59
C HIS A 437 9.50 12.08 -18.93
N GLY A 438 9.82 11.95 -17.65
CA GLY A 438 9.57 10.72 -16.90
C GLY A 438 10.38 10.56 -15.62
N VAL A 439 9.90 9.67 -14.74
CA VAL A 439 10.46 9.43 -13.40
C VAL A 439 10.43 7.95 -12.98
N LEU A 440 9.66 7.12 -13.69
CA LEU A 440 9.53 5.69 -13.43
C LEU A 440 10.36 4.89 -14.44
N PRO A 441 11.27 4.01 -13.99
CA PRO A 441 12.06 3.22 -14.91
C PRO A 441 11.21 2.27 -15.78
N PHE A 442 11.53 2.27 -17.07
CA PHE A 442 11.03 1.36 -18.10
C PHE A 442 12.22 0.80 -18.89
N GLU A 443 12.39 -0.51 -18.83
CA GLU A 443 13.61 -1.18 -19.30
C GLU A 443 13.27 -2.13 -20.44
N VAL A 444 14.06 -2.06 -21.52
CA VAL A 444 13.98 -3.02 -22.63
C VAL A 444 15.27 -3.83 -22.66
N MET A 445 15.17 -5.10 -22.29
CA MET A 445 16.28 -6.05 -22.36
C MET A 445 16.24 -6.79 -23.68
N ILE A 446 17.35 -6.76 -24.41
CA ILE A 446 17.48 -7.32 -25.76
C ILE A 446 18.60 -8.36 -25.75
N ASP A 447 18.24 -9.61 -25.98
CA ASP A 447 19.15 -10.74 -26.09
C ASP A 447 19.22 -11.21 -27.56
N THR A 448 20.42 -11.22 -28.13
CA THR A 448 20.68 -11.63 -29.52
C THR A 448 20.85 -13.14 -29.69
N LYS A 449 20.75 -13.92 -28.61
CA LYS A 449 20.94 -15.38 -28.57
C LYS A 449 22.31 -15.87 -29.08
N LYS A 450 23.25 -14.95 -29.28
CA LYS A 450 24.59 -15.18 -29.83
C LYS A 450 25.63 -14.42 -29.01
N PRO A 451 26.77 -15.03 -28.67
CA PRO A 451 27.87 -14.32 -28.04
C PRO A 451 28.36 -13.21 -28.97
N ASN A 452 28.62 -12.02 -28.41
CA ASN A 452 28.99 -10.80 -29.11
C ASN A 452 27.99 -10.36 -30.22
N GLY A 453 26.74 -10.82 -30.17
CA GLY A 453 25.75 -10.53 -31.21
C GLY A 453 25.31 -9.07 -31.28
N ILE A 454 25.53 -8.26 -30.24
CA ILE A 454 25.21 -6.82 -30.28
C ILE A 454 26.10 -6.06 -31.28
N PHE A 455 27.39 -6.42 -31.38
CA PHE A 455 28.33 -5.84 -32.33
C PHE A 455 28.57 -6.72 -33.57
N GLY A 456 28.12 -7.99 -33.53
CA GLY A 456 28.16 -8.94 -34.64
C GLY A 456 27.22 -8.57 -35.80
N ASP A 457 27.25 -9.37 -36.86
CA ASP A 457 26.33 -9.27 -38.00
C ASP A 457 26.19 -7.83 -38.55
N GLN A 458 27.33 -7.16 -38.77
CA GLN A 458 27.40 -5.76 -39.25
C GLN A 458 26.70 -4.75 -38.32
N ALA A 459 26.71 -5.00 -37.01
CA ALA A 459 26.06 -4.18 -35.98
C ALA A 459 24.55 -3.99 -36.21
N GLN A 460 23.88 -4.94 -36.85
CA GLN A 460 22.45 -4.88 -37.13
C GLN A 460 21.61 -4.63 -35.86
N ALA A 461 22.01 -5.21 -34.72
CA ALA A 461 21.34 -5.00 -33.45
C ALA A 461 21.33 -3.52 -33.02
N LEU A 462 22.43 -2.77 -33.20
CA LEU A 462 22.50 -1.34 -32.87
C LEU A 462 21.54 -0.50 -33.72
N TYR A 463 21.40 -0.83 -35.00
CA TYR A 463 20.46 -0.14 -35.89
C TYR A 463 19.00 -0.47 -35.57
N LYS A 464 18.71 -1.71 -35.17
CA LYS A 464 17.39 -2.09 -34.65
C LYS A 464 17.07 -1.38 -33.34
N ILE A 465 18.04 -1.23 -32.43
CA ILE A 465 17.89 -0.43 -31.21
C ILE A 465 17.61 1.03 -31.55
N LYS A 466 18.33 1.61 -32.53
CA LYS A 466 18.04 2.97 -33.02
C LYS A 466 16.61 3.10 -33.55
N ALA A 467 16.13 2.11 -34.30
CA ALA A 467 14.75 2.08 -34.78
C ALA A 467 13.74 2.02 -33.61
N LEU A 468 14.01 1.19 -32.60
CA LEU A 468 13.22 1.13 -31.36
C LEU A 468 13.17 2.49 -30.67
N GLN A 469 14.32 3.13 -30.46
CA GLN A 469 14.39 4.46 -29.85
C GLN A 469 13.59 5.50 -30.63
N THR A 470 13.61 5.43 -31.97
CA THR A 470 12.86 6.34 -32.85
C THR A 470 11.34 6.11 -32.73
N GLU A 471 10.90 4.85 -32.63
CA GLU A 471 9.49 4.55 -32.40
C GLU A 471 9.01 4.94 -30.99
N MET A 472 9.86 4.75 -29.97
CA MET A 472 9.58 5.14 -28.59
C MET A 472 9.49 6.66 -28.44
N ALA A 473 10.32 7.42 -29.17
CA ALA A 473 10.30 8.89 -29.15
C ALA A 473 9.00 9.53 -29.65
N LYS A 474 8.11 8.75 -30.32
CA LYS A 474 6.77 9.22 -30.74
C LYS A 474 5.78 9.28 -29.57
N PHE A 475 6.12 8.67 -28.44
CA PHE A 475 5.28 8.62 -27.24
C PHE A 475 5.81 9.66 -26.23
N PRO A 476 5.05 10.75 -25.97
CA PRO A 476 5.48 11.82 -25.06
C PRO A 476 5.64 11.36 -23.60
N GLU A 477 5.10 10.18 -23.25
CA GLU A 477 5.20 9.59 -21.92
C GLU A 477 6.60 9.07 -21.57
N PHE A 478 7.52 8.94 -22.55
CA PHE A 478 8.86 8.43 -22.33
C PHE A 478 9.94 9.52 -22.48
N SER A 479 10.96 9.44 -21.62
CA SER A 479 12.16 10.24 -21.70
C SER A 479 13.06 9.84 -22.86
N LYS A 480 14.13 10.61 -23.08
CA LYS A 480 15.23 10.16 -23.92
C LYS A 480 15.81 8.84 -23.38
N PRO A 481 16.16 7.90 -24.27
CA PRO A 481 16.73 6.62 -23.90
C PRO A 481 18.17 6.78 -23.39
N ILE A 482 18.59 5.88 -22.51
CA ILE A 482 19.99 5.60 -22.21
C ILE A 482 20.30 4.19 -22.70
N SER A 483 21.28 4.04 -23.59
CA SER A 483 21.61 2.74 -24.18
C SER A 483 23.01 2.70 -24.75
N ILE A 484 23.41 1.50 -25.19
CA ILE A 484 24.64 1.30 -25.97
C ILE A 484 24.68 2.15 -27.26
N VAL A 485 23.53 2.49 -27.85
CA VAL A 485 23.44 3.35 -29.03
C VAL A 485 23.82 4.78 -28.68
N GLU A 486 23.33 5.33 -27.57
CA GLU A 486 23.70 6.69 -27.15
C GLU A 486 25.19 6.78 -26.77
N ALA A 487 25.72 5.75 -26.10
CA ALA A 487 27.15 5.65 -25.85
C ALA A 487 27.94 5.60 -27.17
N SER A 488 27.49 4.84 -28.17
CA SER A 488 28.13 4.78 -29.49
C SER A 488 28.11 6.13 -30.22
N ARG A 489 27.00 6.89 -30.14
CA ARG A 489 26.92 8.26 -30.68
C ARG A 489 27.91 9.18 -30.01
N PHE A 490 28.04 9.08 -28.69
CA PHE A 490 28.93 9.90 -27.89
C PHE A 490 30.41 9.63 -28.21
N LEU A 491 30.77 8.36 -28.38
CA LEU A 491 32.11 7.97 -28.86
C LEU A 491 32.37 8.46 -30.28
N TYR A 492 31.38 8.39 -31.18
CA TYR A 492 31.55 8.86 -32.55
C TYR A 492 31.73 10.38 -32.65
N GLN A 493 30.97 11.15 -31.87
CA GLN A 493 31.17 12.59 -31.74
C GLN A 493 32.61 12.90 -31.36
N SER A 494 33.12 12.20 -30.35
CA SER A 494 34.47 12.37 -29.82
C SER A 494 35.55 11.96 -30.83
N TYR A 495 35.31 10.87 -31.58
CA TYR A 495 36.17 10.45 -32.67
C TYR A 495 36.30 11.50 -33.78
N ARG A 496 35.24 12.28 -34.02
CA ARG A 496 35.16 13.36 -35.00
C ARG A 496 35.47 14.75 -34.42
N GLY A 497 36.32 14.81 -33.40
CA GLY A 497 36.81 16.07 -32.84
C GLY A 497 35.83 16.80 -31.93
N GLY A 498 34.79 16.11 -31.44
CA GLY A 498 33.87 16.64 -30.43
C GLY A 498 32.72 17.50 -30.96
N ASP A 499 32.58 17.67 -32.28
CA ASP A 499 31.53 18.51 -32.86
C ASP A 499 30.14 17.86 -32.73
N ARG A 500 29.20 18.61 -32.12
CA ARG A 500 27.79 18.22 -31.88
C ARG A 500 27.10 17.62 -33.11
N LYS A 501 27.43 18.03 -34.33
CA LYS A 501 26.81 17.48 -35.56
C LYS A 501 27.11 15.99 -35.78
N TYR A 502 28.18 15.47 -35.18
CA TYR A 502 28.56 14.06 -35.25
C TYR A 502 28.01 13.22 -34.09
N TYR A 503 27.10 13.77 -33.27
CA TYR A 503 26.32 12.96 -32.34
C TYR A 503 25.25 12.14 -33.09
N ALA A 504 25.72 11.15 -33.85
CA ALA A 504 24.92 10.30 -34.71
C ALA A 504 25.47 8.88 -34.65
N LEU A 505 24.61 7.87 -34.89
CA LEU A 505 25.08 6.49 -34.98
C LEU A 505 25.80 6.32 -36.32
N PRO A 506 27.12 6.02 -36.33
CA PRO A 506 27.87 6.00 -37.58
C PRO A 506 27.63 4.73 -38.39
N GLY A 507 27.98 4.79 -39.68
CA GLY A 507 27.96 3.64 -40.58
C GLY A 507 28.78 2.45 -40.07
N VAL A 508 28.47 1.23 -40.53
CA VAL A 508 29.12 -0.02 -40.09
C VAL A 508 30.66 0.03 -40.19
N LEU A 509 31.18 0.59 -41.28
CA LEU A 509 32.63 0.73 -41.48
C LEU A 509 33.29 1.63 -40.42
N GLU A 510 32.62 2.70 -40.04
CA GLU A 510 33.10 3.64 -39.02
C GLU A 510 32.92 3.06 -37.61
N LEU A 511 31.84 2.32 -37.33
CA LEU A 511 31.69 1.53 -36.10
C LEU A 511 32.84 0.54 -35.92
N SER A 512 33.23 -0.16 -36.99
CA SER A 512 34.38 -1.07 -36.94
C SER A 512 35.68 -0.34 -36.57
N LYS A 513 35.92 0.86 -37.11
CA LYS A 513 37.06 1.69 -36.70
C LYS A 513 37.00 2.09 -35.23
N LEU A 514 35.82 2.41 -34.70
CA LEU A 514 35.63 2.75 -33.28
C LEU A 514 35.95 1.55 -32.36
N THR A 515 35.68 0.31 -32.78
CA THR A 515 36.00 -0.87 -31.95
C THR A 515 37.48 -0.98 -31.61
N GLY A 516 38.37 -0.51 -32.50
CA GLY A 516 39.81 -0.44 -32.23
C GLY A 516 40.19 0.49 -31.07
N TYR A 517 39.34 1.47 -30.75
CA TYR A 517 39.55 2.43 -29.64
C TYR A 517 38.85 2.02 -28.34
N ILE A 518 38.04 0.95 -28.37
CA ILE A 518 37.21 0.47 -27.26
C ILE A 518 37.86 -0.70 -26.51
N GLN A 519 38.98 -1.24 -26.99
CA GLN A 519 39.66 -2.40 -26.36
C GLN A 519 40.40 -2.08 -25.05
N ASP A 520 40.46 -0.82 -24.65
CA ASP A 520 41.19 -0.38 -23.47
C ASP A 520 40.46 -0.75 -22.17
N LYS A 521 41.13 -1.45 -21.24
CA LYS A 521 40.50 -2.03 -20.02
C LYS A 521 40.07 -0.99 -18.97
N ASP A 522 40.66 0.21 -19.00
CA ASP A 522 40.57 1.17 -17.89
C ASP A 522 39.73 2.43 -18.21
N GLY A 523 39.07 2.50 -19.38
CA GLY A 523 38.30 3.67 -19.83
C GLY A 523 36.92 3.33 -20.40
N ALA A 524 36.71 3.61 -21.70
CA ALA A 524 35.41 3.45 -22.38
C ALA A 524 34.80 2.05 -22.31
N SER A 525 35.62 1.00 -22.24
CA SER A 525 35.11 -0.37 -22.09
C SER A 525 34.31 -0.54 -20.78
N SER A 526 34.76 0.06 -19.67
CA SER A 526 34.11 -0.03 -18.37
C SER A 526 32.72 0.61 -18.37
N GLN A 527 32.58 1.81 -18.96
CA GLN A 527 31.27 2.47 -19.10
C GLN A 527 30.35 1.77 -20.10
N LEU A 528 30.87 1.24 -21.22
CA LEU A 528 30.07 0.46 -22.18
C LEU A 528 29.60 -0.88 -21.59
N ASN A 529 30.42 -1.51 -20.74
CA ASN A 529 30.07 -2.76 -20.05
C ASN A 529 28.88 -2.59 -19.10
N SER A 530 28.54 -1.36 -18.66
CA SER A 530 27.34 -1.11 -17.86
C SER A 530 26.02 -1.27 -18.64
N PHE A 531 26.10 -1.39 -19.97
CA PHE A 531 24.95 -1.61 -20.87
C PHE A 531 24.94 -3.00 -21.50
N LEU A 532 25.94 -3.85 -21.23
CA LEU A 532 26.16 -5.11 -21.92
C LEU A 532 26.37 -6.26 -20.94
N SER A 533 25.90 -7.45 -21.29
CA SER A 533 26.31 -8.67 -20.60
C SER A 533 27.80 -8.95 -20.84
N LYS A 534 28.39 -9.81 -19.98
CA LYS A 534 29.81 -10.20 -20.08
C LYS A 534 30.19 -10.76 -21.45
N ASP A 535 29.28 -11.50 -22.08
CA ASP A 535 29.45 -12.09 -23.42
C ASP A 535 29.01 -11.15 -24.56
N LYS A 536 28.53 -9.93 -24.26
CA LYS A 536 28.05 -8.93 -25.22
C LYS A 536 26.92 -9.43 -26.14
N GLY A 537 26.18 -10.44 -25.68
CA GLY A 537 24.98 -10.97 -26.34
C GLY A 537 23.68 -10.29 -25.88
N ILE A 538 23.69 -9.69 -24.68
CA ILE A 538 22.52 -9.02 -24.09
C ILE A 538 22.85 -7.55 -23.85
N THR A 539 21.90 -6.67 -24.16
CA THR A 539 21.97 -5.24 -23.84
C THR A 539 20.67 -4.73 -23.22
N ARG A 540 20.73 -3.53 -22.63
CA ARG A 540 19.56 -2.80 -22.13
C ARG A 540 19.36 -1.47 -22.82
N VAL A 541 18.10 -1.06 -22.93
CA VAL A 541 17.67 0.28 -23.33
C VAL A 541 16.75 0.79 -22.24
N SER A 542 17.22 1.80 -21.52
CA SER A 542 16.53 2.36 -20.35
C SER A 542 15.79 3.63 -20.73
N PHE A 543 14.52 3.73 -20.37
CA PHE A 543 13.69 4.92 -20.50
C PHE A 543 13.14 5.28 -19.12
N GLN A 544 12.89 6.56 -18.87
CA GLN A 544 12.02 6.99 -17.78
C GLN A 544 10.63 7.24 -18.36
N MET A 545 9.59 6.78 -17.68
CA MET A 545 8.20 6.95 -18.06
C MET A 545 7.50 7.86 -17.05
N ALA A 546 6.58 8.70 -17.52
CA ALA A 546 5.66 9.43 -16.66
C ALA A 546 4.71 8.47 -15.91
N ASP A 547 4.23 8.87 -14.72
CA ASP A 547 3.25 8.08 -13.97
C ASP A 547 1.84 8.27 -14.56
N VAL A 548 1.58 7.59 -15.67
CA VAL A 548 0.32 7.70 -16.43
C VAL A 548 -0.78 6.75 -15.93
N GLY A 549 -0.48 5.94 -14.92
CA GLY A 549 -1.40 4.98 -14.31
C GLY A 549 -1.53 3.67 -15.06
N SER A 550 -1.95 2.62 -14.34
CA SER A 550 -1.96 1.24 -14.84
C SER A 550 -2.73 1.04 -16.16
N GLU A 551 -3.91 1.63 -16.30
CA GLU A 551 -4.73 1.52 -17.52
C GLU A 551 -4.00 2.08 -18.75
N LYS A 552 -3.36 3.25 -18.62
CA LYS A 552 -2.66 3.88 -19.73
C LYS A 552 -1.39 3.11 -20.11
N ILE A 553 -0.66 2.58 -19.12
CA ILE A 553 0.49 1.71 -19.38
C ILE A 553 0.04 0.48 -20.17
N LYS A 554 -1.12 -0.11 -19.84
CA LYS A 554 -1.68 -1.26 -20.57
C LYS A 554 -2.01 -0.90 -22.02
N GLU A 555 -2.62 0.26 -22.27
CA GLU A 555 -2.85 0.77 -23.63
C GLU A 555 -1.55 0.99 -24.41
N LEU A 556 -0.53 1.56 -23.75
CA LEU A 556 0.79 1.79 -24.35
C LEU A 556 1.45 0.46 -24.70
N MET A 557 1.37 -0.54 -23.83
CA MET A 557 1.95 -1.88 -24.09
C MET A 557 1.30 -2.58 -25.28
N LEU A 558 -0.02 -2.42 -25.47
CA LEU A 558 -0.71 -2.94 -26.66
C LEU A 558 -0.22 -2.30 -27.96
N LYS A 559 0.31 -1.06 -27.91
CA LYS A 559 0.88 -0.36 -29.06
C LYS A 559 2.38 -0.60 -29.24
N ILE A 560 3.12 -0.71 -28.14
CA ILE A 560 4.59 -0.82 -28.14
C ILE A 560 5.00 -2.25 -28.46
N ARG A 561 4.38 -3.27 -27.83
CA ARG A 561 4.81 -4.67 -28.01
C ARG A 561 4.84 -5.12 -29.47
N PRO A 562 3.80 -4.87 -30.30
CA PRO A 562 3.84 -5.25 -31.71
C PRO A 562 4.95 -4.54 -32.51
N LYS A 563 5.26 -3.28 -32.17
CA LYS A 563 6.36 -2.54 -32.80
C LYS A 563 7.72 -3.13 -32.42
N VAL A 564 7.89 -3.50 -31.15
CA VAL A 564 9.11 -4.17 -30.67
C VAL A 564 9.30 -5.49 -31.42
N ASP A 565 8.27 -6.32 -31.49
CA ASP A 565 8.33 -7.62 -32.16
C ASP A 565 8.53 -7.48 -33.69
N SER A 566 8.03 -6.39 -34.29
CA SER A 566 8.30 -6.04 -35.70
C SER A 566 9.77 -5.68 -35.96
N ILE A 567 10.42 -4.97 -35.03
CA ILE A 567 11.84 -4.58 -35.15
C ILE A 567 12.75 -5.78 -34.84
N PHE A 568 12.37 -6.56 -33.82
CA PHE A 568 13.10 -7.70 -33.31
C PHE A 568 12.30 -8.98 -33.49
N SER A 569 12.52 -9.68 -34.61
CA SER A 569 11.89 -10.98 -34.85
C SER A 569 12.18 -11.95 -33.68
N PRO A 570 11.13 -12.54 -33.05
CA PRO A 570 11.26 -13.46 -31.90
C PRO A 570 12.12 -14.70 -32.17
N GLU A 571 12.28 -15.08 -33.43
CA GLU A 571 13.15 -16.20 -33.84
C GLU A 571 14.62 -15.87 -33.55
N GLN A 572 15.05 -14.65 -33.88
CA GLN A 572 16.45 -14.23 -33.79
C GLN A 572 16.78 -13.52 -32.47
N TYR A 573 15.81 -12.84 -31.86
CA TYR A 573 16.02 -12.03 -30.65
C TYR A 573 15.05 -12.47 -29.56
N LYS A 574 15.47 -12.38 -28.30
CA LYS A 574 14.57 -12.42 -27.14
C LYS A 574 14.51 -11.00 -26.55
N VAL A 575 13.36 -10.36 -26.65
CA VAL A 575 13.14 -9.02 -26.09
C VAL A 575 12.15 -9.10 -24.93
N SER A 576 12.61 -8.68 -23.75
CA SER A 576 11.80 -8.58 -22.54
C SER A 576 11.61 -7.11 -22.17
N LEU A 577 10.35 -6.73 -21.93
CA LEU A 577 9.99 -5.40 -21.44
C LEU A 577 9.83 -5.53 -19.92
N THR A 578 10.61 -4.79 -19.15
CA THR A 578 10.64 -4.86 -17.69
C THR A 578 10.83 -3.47 -17.08
N GLY A 579 11.19 -3.40 -15.81
CA GLY A 579 11.34 -2.17 -15.04
C GLY A 579 10.18 -1.98 -14.07
N HIS A 580 10.38 -1.04 -13.13
CA HIS A 580 9.46 -0.83 -12.02
C HIS A 580 8.03 -0.47 -12.49
N SER A 581 7.90 0.26 -13.60
CA SER A 581 6.61 0.63 -14.19
C SER A 581 5.76 -0.58 -14.61
N LEU A 582 6.38 -1.61 -15.21
CA LEU A 582 5.68 -2.82 -15.66
C LEU A 582 5.41 -3.82 -14.53
N VAL A 583 6.35 -3.95 -13.59
CA VAL A 583 6.12 -4.71 -12.35
C VAL A 583 4.93 -4.13 -11.58
N PHE A 584 4.84 -2.80 -11.49
CA PHE A 584 3.71 -2.12 -10.85
C PHE A 584 2.39 -2.38 -11.59
N LEU A 585 2.35 -2.25 -12.93
CA LEU A 585 1.16 -2.58 -13.73
C LEU A 585 0.69 -4.01 -13.44
N LYS A 586 1.60 -4.98 -13.53
CA LYS A 586 1.25 -6.39 -13.32
C LYS A 586 0.82 -6.65 -11.88
N SER A 587 1.45 -6.01 -10.90
CA SER A 587 1.07 -6.06 -9.49
C SER A 587 -0.36 -5.59 -9.27
N ASN A 588 -0.76 -4.49 -9.92
CA ASN A 588 -2.13 -3.97 -9.82
C ASN A 588 -3.15 -4.96 -10.39
N ASP A 589 -2.93 -5.48 -11.60
CA ASP A 589 -3.82 -6.49 -12.22
C ASP A 589 -3.91 -7.76 -11.36
N TYR A 590 -2.79 -8.20 -10.79
CA TYR A 590 -2.69 -9.38 -9.93
C TYR A 590 -3.49 -9.24 -8.63
N LEU A 591 -3.44 -8.07 -8.00
CA LEU A 591 -4.22 -7.80 -6.79
C LEU A 591 -5.72 -7.79 -7.04
N LEU A 592 -6.15 -7.25 -8.19
CA LEU A 592 -7.57 -7.22 -8.55
C LEU A 592 -8.15 -8.62 -8.73
N SER A 593 -7.46 -9.51 -9.46
CA SER A 593 -7.93 -10.89 -9.64
C SER A 593 -7.99 -11.63 -8.30
N ASN A 594 -6.94 -11.52 -7.49
CA ASN A 594 -6.88 -12.17 -6.18
C ASN A 594 -7.92 -11.64 -5.20
N LEU A 595 -8.39 -10.39 -5.34
CA LEU A 595 -9.47 -9.92 -4.49
C LEU A 595 -10.77 -10.68 -4.76
N TYR A 596 -11.18 -10.83 -6.03
CA TYR A 596 -12.43 -11.52 -6.32
C TYR A 596 -12.40 -12.96 -5.79
N GLU A 597 -11.25 -13.63 -5.92
CA GLU A 597 -11.03 -14.96 -5.36
C GLU A 597 -11.08 -14.97 -3.83
N SER A 598 -10.33 -14.09 -3.17
CA SER A 598 -10.30 -13.99 -1.70
C SER A 598 -11.67 -13.62 -1.11
N LEU A 599 -12.41 -12.68 -1.70
CA LEU A 599 -13.75 -12.35 -1.23
C LEU A 599 -14.70 -13.55 -1.34
N LEU A 600 -14.63 -14.29 -2.44
CA LEU A 600 -15.46 -15.49 -2.65
C LEU A 600 -15.11 -16.58 -1.63
N ILE A 601 -13.81 -16.83 -1.40
CA ILE A 601 -13.33 -17.77 -0.37
C ILE A 601 -13.82 -17.33 1.02
N ALA A 602 -13.77 -16.04 1.36
CA ALA A 602 -14.26 -15.52 2.63
C ALA A 602 -15.76 -15.75 2.80
N ILE A 603 -16.57 -15.47 1.78
CA ILE A 603 -18.01 -15.74 1.80
C ILE A 603 -18.30 -17.22 2.05
N LEU A 604 -17.57 -18.11 1.36
CA LEU A 604 -17.71 -19.56 1.53
C LEU A 604 -17.32 -20.02 2.93
N LEU A 605 -16.15 -19.62 3.45
CA LEU A 605 -15.67 -20.03 4.77
C LEU A 605 -16.59 -19.51 5.90
N ILE A 606 -17.03 -18.26 5.84
CA ILE A 606 -17.97 -17.70 6.83
C ILE A 606 -19.37 -18.34 6.67
N ALA A 607 -19.76 -18.77 5.46
CA ALA A 607 -20.97 -19.58 5.29
C ALA A 607 -20.84 -20.97 5.94
N ILE A 608 -19.68 -21.62 5.85
CA ILE A 608 -19.39 -22.90 6.50
C ILE A 608 -19.47 -22.77 8.03
N VAL A 609 -18.87 -21.73 8.62
CA VAL A 609 -18.99 -21.48 10.07
C VAL A 609 -20.47 -21.29 10.48
N GLY A 610 -21.22 -20.53 9.69
CA GLY A 610 -22.67 -20.38 9.88
C GLY A 610 -23.43 -21.71 9.73
N MET A 611 -22.97 -22.61 8.87
CA MET A 611 -23.55 -23.93 8.65
C MET A 611 -23.39 -24.86 9.84
N VAL A 612 -22.17 -24.91 10.40
CA VAL A 612 -21.90 -25.67 11.62
C VAL A 612 -22.80 -25.19 12.76
N LEU A 613 -23.01 -23.89 12.87
CA LEU A 613 -23.82 -23.30 13.92
C LEU A 613 -25.32 -23.55 13.72
N PHE A 614 -25.90 -23.12 12.60
CA PHE A 614 -27.36 -23.04 12.44
C PHE A 614 -28.00 -24.27 11.79
N ARG A 615 -27.21 -25.16 11.17
CA ARG A 615 -27.68 -26.38 10.49
C ARG A 615 -28.87 -26.16 9.54
N SER A 616 -29.01 -24.95 8.98
CA SER A 616 -30.14 -24.56 8.14
C SER A 616 -29.68 -23.72 6.96
N ILE A 617 -29.59 -24.37 5.78
CA ILE A 617 -29.12 -23.76 4.52
C ILE A 617 -29.87 -22.47 4.18
N PRO A 618 -31.22 -22.40 4.27
CA PRO A 618 -31.97 -21.18 3.95
C PRO A 618 -31.63 -20.01 4.86
N ILE A 619 -31.47 -20.26 6.17
CA ILE A 619 -31.13 -19.21 7.14
C ILE A 619 -29.73 -18.67 6.84
N ILE A 620 -28.76 -19.54 6.54
CA ILE A 620 -27.36 -19.14 6.29
C ILE A 620 -27.26 -18.29 5.03
N LEU A 621 -27.79 -18.76 3.90
CA LEU A 621 -27.75 -18.02 2.63
C LEU A 621 -28.41 -16.65 2.75
N LEU A 622 -29.61 -16.59 3.34
CA LEU A 622 -30.33 -15.33 3.50
C LEU A 622 -29.68 -14.41 4.54
N SER A 623 -28.98 -14.97 5.54
CA SER A 623 -28.23 -14.18 6.52
C SER A 623 -26.97 -13.52 5.97
N LYS A 624 -26.49 -13.92 4.77
CA LYS A 624 -25.38 -13.23 4.11
C LYS A 624 -25.80 -11.94 3.44
N LEU A 625 -27.07 -11.80 3.03
CA LEU A 625 -27.56 -10.59 2.35
C LEU A 625 -27.35 -9.31 3.19
N PRO A 626 -27.70 -9.27 4.49
CA PRO A 626 -27.40 -8.12 5.36
C PRO A 626 -25.92 -7.73 5.42
N CYS A 627 -24.99 -8.67 5.19
CA CYS A 627 -23.56 -8.41 5.15
C CYS A 627 -23.06 -7.97 3.77
N LEU A 628 -23.66 -8.48 2.68
CA LEU A 628 -23.26 -8.16 1.31
C LEU A 628 -23.78 -6.80 0.83
N ILE A 629 -24.97 -6.37 1.27
CA ILE A 629 -25.56 -5.08 0.88
C ILE A 629 -24.67 -3.88 1.27
N PRO A 630 -24.15 -3.79 2.50
CA PRO A 630 -23.19 -2.74 2.87
C PRO A 630 -21.94 -2.74 1.98
N LEU A 631 -21.40 -3.91 1.62
CA LEU A 631 -20.25 -4.01 0.73
C LEU A 631 -20.57 -3.52 -0.69
N ALA A 632 -21.74 -3.88 -1.22
CA ALA A 632 -22.20 -3.37 -2.50
C ALA A 632 -22.33 -1.83 -2.47
N LEU A 633 -22.87 -1.27 -1.38
CA LEU A 633 -22.94 0.17 -1.18
C LEU A 633 -21.55 0.82 -1.10
N THR A 634 -20.60 0.16 -0.44
CA THR A 634 -19.19 0.60 -0.37
C THR A 634 -18.62 0.75 -1.78
N ALA A 635 -18.75 -0.29 -2.59
CA ALA A 635 -18.32 -0.29 -3.98
C ALA A 635 -19.05 0.79 -4.80
N GLY A 636 -20.35 0.97 -4.58
CA GLY A 636 -21.13 2.04 -5.19
C GLY A 636 -20.61 3.43 -4.87
N ILE A 637 -20.37 3.72 -3.57
CA ILE A 637 -19.78 4.97 -3.10
C ILE A 637 -18.40 5.18 -3.72
N MET A 638 -17.54 4.15 -3.76
CA MET A 638 -16.24 4.25 -4.41
C MET A 638 -16.36 4.68 -5.87
N GLY A 639 -17.30 4.10 -6.63
CA GLY A 639 -17.51 4.47 -8.02
C GLY A 639 -18.11 5.87 -8.22
N TYR A 640 -19.02 6.33 -7.36
CA TYR A 640 -19.58 7.69 -7.46
C TYR A 640 -18.58 8.79 -7.10
N PHE A 641 -17.72 8.54 -6.11
CA PHE A 641 -16.74 9.52 -5.64
C PHE A 641 -15.37 9.36 -6.32
N GLY A 642 -15.23 8.42 -7.26
CA GLY A 642 -13.98 8.20 -8.00
C GLY A 642 -12.84 7.68 -7.13
N ILE A 643 -13.15 6.93 -6.06
CA ILE A 643 -12.15 6.28 -5.22
C ILE A 643 -11.65 5.05 -5.98
N TYR A 644 -10.36 5.06 -6.35
CA TYR A 644 -9.78 3.98 -7.11
C TYR A 644 -9.64 2.70 -6.32
N PHE A 645 -9.69 1.60 -7.06
CA PHE A 645 -9.51 0.27 -6.53
C PHE A 645 -8.02 -0.11 -6.53
N LYS A 646 -7.38 -0.06 -5.36
CA LYS A 646 -5.94 -0.27 -5.14
C LYS A 646 -5.65 -1.16 -3.92
N PRO A 647 -4.44 -1.73 -3.77
CA PRO A 647 -4.08 -2.63 -2.65
C PRO A 647 -4.58 -2.20 -1.26
N THR A 648 -4.48 -0.91 -0.95
CA THR A 648 -4.86 -0.35 0.35
C THR A 648 -6.39 -0.29 0.54
N THR A 649 -7.15 -0.06 -0.52
CA THR A 649 -8.63 -0.05 -0.48
C THR A 649 -9.23 -1.45 -0.59
N ILE A 650 -8.49 -2.43 -1.13
CA ILE A 650 -8.92 -3.84 -1.23
C ILE A 650 -9.25 -4.41 0.16
N LEU A 651 -8.49 -4.01 1.18
CA LEU A 651 -8.67 -4.46 2.56
C LEU A 651 -10.05 -4.12 3.13
N ILE A 652 -10.69 -3.04 2.64
CA ILE A 652 -12.02 -2.59 3.11
C ILE A 652 -13.05 -3.72 3.01
N PHE A 653 -13.07 -4.45 1.89
CA PHE A 653 -14.09 -5.47 1.64
C PHE A 653 -13.93 -6.67 2.57
N SER A 654 -12.72 -7.21 2.71
CA SER A 654 -12.49 -8.39 3.54
C SER A 654 -12.66 -8.09 5.03
N ILE A 655 -12.10 -6.97 5.49
CA ILE A 655 -12.20 -6.52 6.89
C ILE A 655 -13.65 -6.25 7.24
N THR A 656 -14.35 -5.49 6.41
CA THR A 656 -15.74 -5.14 6.71
C THR A 656 -16.65 -6.35 6.60
N PHE A 657 -16.41 -7.27 5.67
CA PHE A 657 -17.21 -8.49 5.59
C PHE A 657 -17.09 -9.36 6.86
N GLY A 658 -15.86 -9.54 7.36
CA GLY A 658 -15.60 -10.23 8.61
C GLY A 658 -16.36 -9.60 9.77
N ILE A 659 -16.13 -8.31 10.03
CA ILE A 659 -16.73 -7.57 11.16
C ILE A 659 -18.27 -7.44 11.01
N ALA A 660 -18.79 -7.23 9.79
CA ALA A 660 -20.23 -7.14 9.54
C ALA A 660 -20.95 -8.47 9.80
N SER A 661 -20.28 -9.60 9.54
CA SER A 661 -20.83 -10.94 9.80
C SER A 661 -21.04 -11.19 11.30
N ASP A 662 -20.25 -10.56 12.17
CA ASP A 662 -20.37 -10.73 13.62
C ASP A 662 -21.77 -10.34 14.12
N GLY A 663 -22.27 -9.19 13.66
CA GLY A 663 -23.61 -8.71 14.03
C GLY A 663 -24.73 -9.69 13.66
N THR A 664 -24.60 -10.34 12.50
CA THR A 664 -25.51 -11.40 12.07
C THR A 664 -25.43 -12.62 12.98
N VAL A 665 -24.22 -13.06 13.33
CA VAL A 665 -24.00 -14.22 14.22
C VAL A 665 -24.60 -13.96 15.60
N TYR A 666 -24.39 -12.77 16.18
CA TYR A 666 -24.99 -12.41 17.48
C TYR A 666 -26.52 -12.42 17.44
N PHE A 667 -27.11 -11.79 16.42
CA PHE A 667 -28.56 -11.72 16.31
C PHE A 667 -29.16 -13.12 16.14
N LEU A 668 -28.61 -13.94 15.26
CA LEU A 668 -29.12 -15.29 15.01
C LEU A 668 -28.91 -16.23 16.19
N THR A 669 -27.79 -16.12 16.91
CA THR A 669 -27.53 -16.93 18.10
C THR A 669 -28.54 -16.60 19.19
N ARG A 670 -28.85 -15.31 19.40
CA ARG A 670 -29.89 -14.90 20.35
C ARG A 670 -31.27 -15.37 19.92
N TYR A 671 -31.64 -15.14 18.66
CA TYR A 671 -32.91 -15.59 18.09
C TYR A 671 -33.11 -17.10 18.29
N ARG A 672 -32.04 -17.87 18.09
CA ARG A 672 -32.05 -19.31 18.35
C ARG A 672 -32.24 -19.61 19.84
N GLN A 673 -31.47 -19.00 20.73
CA GLN A 673 -31.62 -19.21 22.17
C GLN A 673 -33.05 -18.92 22.65
N GLU A 674 -33.66 -17.82 22.19
CA GLU A 674 -35.03 -17.44 22.54
C GLU A 674 -36.08 -18.46 22.07
N ILE A 675 -35.84 -19.13 20.93
CA ILE A 675 -36.72 -20.20 20.44
C ILE A 675 -36.50 -21.51 21.22
N TYR A 676 -35.26 -21.95 21.39
CA TYR A 676 -34.95 -23.27 21.94
C TYR A 676 -35.03 -23.32 23.47
N GLU A 677 -34.60 -22.27 24.18
CA GLU A 677 -34.59 -22.24 25.65
C GLU A 677 -35.95 -21.77 26.22
N LYS A 678 -36.63 -20.84 25.55
CA LYS A 678 -37.89 -20.24 26.05
C LYS A 678 -39.14 -20.65 25.28
N GLY A 679 -39.01 -21.40 24.18
CA GLY A 679 -40.15 -21.85 23.39
C GLY A 679 -40.95 -20.72 22.72
N LEU A 680 -40.34 -19.55 22.51
CA LEU A 680 -41.04 -18.39 21.95
C LEU A 680 -41.40 -18.59 20.48
N THR A 681 -42.51 -17.99 20.05
CA THR A 681 -42.85 -17.96 18.62
C THR A 681 -41.82 -17.16 17.83
N PRO A 682 -41.60 -17.42 16.53
CA PRO A 682 -40.63 -16.67 15.72
C PRO A 682 -40.81 -15.14 15.78
N SER A 683 -42.06 -14.66 15.89
CA SER A 683 -42.39 -13.25 16.05
C SER A 683 -41.91 -12.67 17.39
N GLN A 684 -42.17 -13.39 18.48
CA GLN A 684 -41.74 -13.01 19.83
C GLN A 684 -40.22 -13.10 19.96
N ALA A 685 -39.61 -14.18 19.46
CA ALA A 685 -38.17 -14.37 19.47
C ALA A 685 -37.41 -13.26 18.70
N VAL A 686 -37.95 -12.79 17.57
CA VAL A 686 -37.42 -11.63 16.85
C VAL A 686 -37.48 -10.37 17.71
N THR A 687 -38.61 -10.12 18.38
CA THR A 687 -38.80 -8.94 19.23
C THR A 687 -37.81 -8.94 20.40
N GLU A 688 -37.71 -10.07 21.12
CA GLU A 688 -36.77 -10.25 22.22
C GLU A 688 -35.31 -10.16 21.75
N SER A 689 -35.00 -10.61 20.54
CA SER A 689 -33.67 -10.46 19.97
C SER A 689 -33.36 -8.99 19.65
N ILE A 690 -34.29 -8.25 19.04
CA ILE A 690 -34.11 -6.81 18.75
C ILE A 690 -33.79 -6.02 20.03
N PHE A 691 -34.54 -6.24 21.11
CA PHE A 691 -34.29 -5.53 22.37
C PHE A 691 -33.09 -6.08 23.14
N GLY A 692 -32.87 -7.39 23.11
CA GLY A 692 -31.82 -8.07 23.87
C GLY A 692 -30.41 -7.88 23.29
N THR A 693 -30.24 -7.87 21.96
CA THR A 693 -28.93 -7.67 21.31
C THR A 693 -28.79 -6.31 20.64
N GLY A 694 -29.89 -5.66 20.25
CA GLY A 694 -29.83 -4.42 19.47
C GLY A 694 -29.15 -3.27 20.18
N LEU A 695 -29.28 -3.16 21.50
CA LEU A 695 -28.58 -2.15 22.29
C LEU A 695 -27.05 -2.31 22.18
N SER A 696 -26.55 -3.52 22.43
CA SER A 696 -25.12 -3.84 22.32
C SER A 696 -24.60 -3.69 20.89
N MET A 697 -25.41 -4.06 19.88
CA MET A 697 -25.03 -3.90 18.47
C MET A 697 -24.90 -2.43 18.07
N ILE A 698 -25.81 -1.55 18.53
CA ILE A 698 -25.72 -0.10 18.26
C ILE A 698 -24.45 0.48 18.89
N TYR A 699 -24.16 0.13 20.14
CA TYR A 699 -22.96 0.64 20.82
C TYR A 699 -21.67 0.15 20.17
N THR A 700 -21.61 -1.13 19.80
CA THR A 700 -20.48 -1.68 19.03
C THR A 700 -20.33 -0.97 17.69
N ALA A 701 -21.43 -0.69 16.96
CA ALA A 701 -21.35 0.03 15.70
C ALA A 701 -20.84 1.48 15.87
N VAL A 702 -21.24 2.18 16.94
CA VAL A 702 -20.72 3.52 17.25
C VAL A 702 -19.23 3.48 17.60
N ILE A 703 -18.80 2.50 18.41
CA ILE A 703 -17.39 2.31 18.76
C ILE A 703 -16.57 2.04 17.50
N LEU A 704 -17.02 1.11 16.65
CA LEU A 704 -16.34 0.78 15.41
C LEU A 704 -16.33 1.98 14.45
N PHE A 705 -17.44 2.69 14.30
CA PHE A 705 -17.51 3.91 13.48
C PHE A 705 -16.49 4.96 13.93
N CYS A 706 -16.49 5.31 15.21
CA CYS A 706 -15.56 6.29 15.77
C CYS A 706 -14.11 5.78 15.78
N GLY A 707 -13.90 4.48 15.94
CA GLY A 707 -12.58 3.86 15.92
C GLY A 707 -11.96 3.84 14.53
N PHE A 708 -12.73 3.55 13.49
CA PHE A 708 -12.23 3.54 12.11
C PHE A 708 -12.16 4.94 11.49
N ILE A 709 -13.00 5.90 11.91
CA ILE A 709 -12.99 7.24 11.31
C ILE A 709 -11.72 8.03 11.66
N ILE A 710 -10.96 7.64 12.69
CA ILE A 710 -9.67 8.25 13.02
C ILE A 710 -8.68 8.14 11.86
N PHE A 711 -8.76 7.05 11.07
CA PHE A 711 -7.89 6.84 9.93
C PHE A 711 -8.15 7.84 8.81
N ALA A 712 -9.32 8.51 8.79
CA ALA A 712 -9.61 9.61 7.86
C ALA A 712 -8.66 10.81 8.03
N ALA A 713 -7.97 10.92 9.17
CA ALA A 713 -6.94 11.94 9.40
C ALA A 713 -5.57 11.58 8.76
N SER A 714 -5.44 10.41 8.14
CA SER A 714 -4.21 9.99 7.45
C SER A 714 -3.88 10.92 6.28
N SER A 715 -2.61 11.26 6.14
CA SER A 715 -2.09 11.89 4.92
C SER A 715 -2.01 10.87 3.78
N PHE A 716 -1.95 9.57 4.08
CA PHE A 716 -1.96 8.50 3.10
C PHE A 716 -3.38 8.23 2.58
N GLY A 717 -3.63 8.55 1.31
CA GLY A 717 -4.97 8.53 0.71
C GLY A 717 -5.68 7.17 0.81
N GLY A 718 -4.94 6.06 0.68
CA GLY A 718 -5.46 4.71 0.85
C GLY A 718 -5.99 4.42 2.27
N THR A 719 -5.26 4.85 3.30
CA THR A 719 -5.62 4.67 4.72
C THR A 719 -6.80 5.57 5.09
N ALA A 720 -6.81 6.82 4.60
CA ALA A 720 -7.92 7.74 4.79
C ALA A 720 -9.22 7.21 4.16
N ALA A 721 -9.15 6.74 2.92
CA ALA A 721 -10.29 6.11 2.25
C ALA A 721 -10.77 4.87 3.03
N MET A 722 -9.84 4.01 3.47
CA MET A 722 -10.18 2.84 4.29
C MET A 722 -10.93 3.23 5.56
N GLY A 723 -10.47 4.24 6.30
CA GLY A 723 -11.13 4.73 7.51
C GLY A 723 -12.58 5.15 7.28
N VAL A 724 -12.80 6.04 6.31
CA VAL A 724 -14.13 6.55 5.98
C VAL A 724 -15.05 5.44 5.49
N MET A 725 -14.56 4.61 4.57
CA MET A 725 -15.37 3.57 3.93
C MET A 725 -15.73 2.46 4.91
N VAL A 726 -14.79 1.96 5.72
CA VAL A 726 -15.09 0.95 6.74
C VAL A 726 -16.09 1.49 7.77
N SER A 727 -15.92 2.73 8.25
CA SER A 727 -16.86 3.36 9.18
C SER A 727 -18.29 3.43 8.64
N ILE A 728 -18.48 3.95 7.42
CA ILE A 728 -19.81 4.04 6.79
C ILE A 728 -20.39 2.64 6.61
N THR A 729 -19.58 1.70 6.15
CA THR A 729 -20.04 0.34 5.82
C THR A 729 -20.47 -0.42 7.05
N LEU A 730 -19.75 -0.31 8.18
CA LEU A 730 -20.13 -0.93 9.44
C LEU A 730 -21.41 -0.33 10.04
N LEU A 731 -21.63 0.97 9.87
CA LEU A 731 -22.88 1.62 10.29
C LEU A 731 -24.06 1.09 9.46
N VAL A 732 -23.89 0.99 8.14
CA VAL A 732 -24.92 0.41 7.26
C VAL A 732 -25.13 -1.08 7.55
N ALA A 733 -24.06 -1.83 7.84
CA ALA A 733 -24.13 -3.23 8.26
C ALA A 733 -24.92 -3.43 9.56
N MET A 734 -24.77 -2.52 10.52
CA MET A 734 -25.60 -2.55 11.73
C MET A 734 -27.08 -2.33 11.37
N CYS A 735 -27.39 -1.35 10.52
CA CYS A 735 -28.76 -1.08 10.07
C CYS A 735 -29.38 -2.28 9.35
N THR A 736 -28.65 -2.89 8.41
CA THR A 736 -29.13 -4.07 7.67
C THR A 736 -29.30 -5.27 8.60
N ASN A 737 -28.40 -5.48 9.56
CA ASN A 737 -28.50 -6.57 10.55
C ASN A 737 -29.66 -6.38 11.53
N LEU A 738 -30.03 -5.14 11.88
CA LEU A 738 -31.17 -4.88 12.79
C LEU A 738 -32.52 -4.75 12.09
N ILE A 739 -32.55 -4.42 10.80
CA ILE A 739 -33.80 -4.17 10.05
C ILE A 739 -34.09 -5.28 9.05
N LEU A 740 -33.13 -5.60 8.17
CA LEU A 740 -33.35 -6.56 7.09
C LEU A 740 -33.32 -8.00 7.59
N LEU A 741 -32.32 -8.37 8.41
CA LEU A 741 -32.18 -9.74 8.92
C LEU A 741 -33.45 -10.22 9.67
N PRO A 742 -34.04 -9.44 10.60
CA PRO A 742 -35.22 -9.92 11.32
C PRO A 742 -36.46 -9.99 10.41
N ALA A 743 -36.59 -9.05 9.46
CA ALA A 743 -37.65 -9.11 8.46
C ALA A 743 -37.56 -10.38 7.59
N LEU A 744 -36.34 -10.77 7.18
CA LEU A 744 -36.09 -12.02 6.45
C LEU A 744 -36.48 -13.24 7.29
N LEU A 745 -36.07 -13.30 8.57
CA LEU A 745 -36.42 -14.41 9.48
C LEU A 745 -37.94 -14.59 9.63
N LEU A 746 -38.70 -13.50 9.81
CA LEU A 746 -40.16 -13.56 9.90
C LEU A 746 -40.82 -14.04 8.60
N SER A 747 -40.23 -13.71 7.45
CA SER A 747 -40.74 -14.15 6.15
C SER A 747 -40.45 -15.63 5.89
N ILE A 748 -39.28 -16.13 6.31
CA ILE A 748 -38.94 -17.56 6.26
C ILE A 748 -39.87 -18.35 7.19
N ALA A 749 -40.05 -17.89 8.44
CA ALA A 749 -40.92 -18.55 9.41
C ALA A 749 -42.37 -18.63 8.93
N LYS A 750 -42.87 -17.60 8.24
CA LYS A 750 -44.20 -17.61 7.62
C LYS A 750 -44.32 -18.65 6.49
N ARG A 751 -43.24 -18.87 5.73
CA ARG A 751 -43.21 -19.80 4.58
C ARG A 751 -43.03 -21.27 5.00
N GLN A 752 -42.38 -21.53 6.14
CA GLN A 752 -42.17 -22.88 6.69
C GLN A 752 -43.37 -23.44 7.47
N GLY A 753 -44.42 -22.65 7.73
CA GLY A 753 -45.60 -23.08 8.49
C GLY A 753 -45.34 -23.21 10.00
N LYS A 754 -46.39 -23.07 10.83
CA LYS A 754 -46.31 -23.07 12.31
C LYS A 754 -45.78 -24.37 12.96
N ASN A 755 -45.48 -25.41 12.18
CA ASN A 755 -45.15 -26.75 12.68
C ASN A 755 -43.77 -27.24 12.21
N VAL A 756 -42.72 -26.46 12.45
CA VAL A 756 -41.36 -27.00 12.42
C VAL A 756 -40.72 -26.69 13.77
N LYS A 757 -40.67 -27.70 14.66
CA LYS A 757 -39.58 -27.75 15.63
C LYS A 757 -38.30 -27.82 14.81
N PRO A 758 -37.42 -26.79 14.84
CA PRO A 758 -36.19 -26.87 14.09
C PRO A 758 -35.28 -27.86 14.81
N SER A 759 -34.89 -28.94 14.13
CA SER A 759 -33.92 -29.94 14.57
C SER A 759 -32.61 -29.33 15.05
#